data_AF-A0AAQ5Z2X5-F1
#
_entry.id   AF-A0AAQ5Z2X5-F1
#
_cell.length_a   1.000
_cell.length_b   1.000
_cell.length_c   1.000
_cell.angle_alpha   90.00
_cell.angle_beta   90.00
_cell.angle_gamma   90.00
#
_symmetry.space_group_name_H-M   'P 1'
#
loop_
_entity.id
_entity.type
_entity.pdbx_description
1 polymer ?
#
loop_
_entity_poly.entity_id
_entity_poly.type
_entity_poly.pdbx_seq_one_letter_code
_entity_poly.pdbx_strand_id
1 'polypeptide(L)'
;MFALLCLDKKLLHLFKQRNHFFFVNTISYKLKAPQNPELVPVKHISDSLPQTVAQHLRWIMQKDLLGQDVFLIGPPGPLRRSIAMQYLELTKREVEYVALSRDTTETDLKQRREIRSGTAFYIDQCAVRAATQGRVLVLEGLEKAERNVLPVLNNLLENREMQLEDGRFLMSAERYDKLLQEHTKEELDSWKIVRVSEDFRVIALGLPVPKYKGNPLDPPLRSRFQARDIYYLPFKDQLELLYTAGPNIGAERVSQLLSLATTLCSQESSNLGLPDFPVDNLLPALHILNAFPMLSSQQLVQRLYPYHSILGKDGRNAVEGVLSRFELLDGRRQPAPSAILNVSLAKDLEGHADITLRVADKDVTCQVPAGTKDLRPPNSSPTFINTASHSQLMAEMMQSHMAKDICLIGAKGCGKSVIAKEFAEMLGYGIEPVMLYQDMTARDLLQQRYTLPNGDTAWRPSPLVTAAIEGKLLLLDGIHRVNLGTLAVLSRLLHDRELDLYDGTRLMRWDRYQTLKEDLQFSDKQLQERSIFPIHPSFRVLALAEPPVVGTSQQWLGPELLTMFLYHTVTPLAKAEEMGLIQGLCPNIPPEASEQLLRLTHSLRNMNDPTAQSLASSLSTRQLLRICRRLSQHPDESIAHAVNKACLSRFLPSLARASLEKNLANCSIEDKPDPAEHTREYPCMVKDGVLTIGNVSAPVYNPSEKMKVPDVLFYDNPQHMKVMEDMLKDFLLGEHLLLVGNQGVGKNKIVDRFLHLLNRPREYLQLHRDTTVQTLTLQPSVRDGIITYEDSPLVKAVKHGHILVIDEADKAPTNVTCILKTLVESGEMILADGRRIISAKGRPNAIVMHPDFRMLVLANRPGFPFLGNDFFGALGDIFSCHAVDNPKPEAELEMLKQYGPDVPDATLQKLVAAFGELRSMADQGTITYPYSTREVVNIVKHLQKFPNEGLANVVRNVFDFDSYNKDMREVLIEALHKHGIPIGAKPSSVKLAKE
;
A
#
# COMPACT_ATOMS: atom_id res chain seq x y z
N MET A 1 13.21 21.95 -54.22
CA MET A 1 11.78 22.33 -54.32
C MET A 1 11.01 21.06 -54.71
N PHE A 2 10.09 20.62 -53.84
CA PHE A 2 9.19 19.44 -53.96
C PHE A 2 9.79 18.01 -53.94
N ALA A 3 10.08 17.48 -52.75
CA ALA A 3 9.96 16.04 -52.42
C ALA A 3 10.15 15.80 -50.90
N LEU A 4 9.13 16.08 -50.06
CA LEU A 4 9.07 15.58 -48.67
C LEU A 4 7.69 15.78 -47.99
N LEU A 5 6.60 15.73 -48.76
CA LEU A 5 5.22 15.76 -48.23
C LEU A 5 4.41 14.64 -48.90
N CYS A 6 4.65 13.41 -48.46
CA CYS A 6 3.86 12.24 -48.84
C CYS A 6 3.48 11.43 -47.59
N LEU A 7 2.90 12.08 -46.59
CA LEU A 7 2.14 11.45 -45.51
C LEU A 7 1.05 12.45 -45.09
N ASP A 8 0.00 12.57 -45.89
CA ASP A 8 -1.28 13.16 -45.47
C ASP A 8 -2.26 13.17 -46.64
N LYS A 9 -3.19 12.20 -46.69
CA LYS A 9 -4.30 12.24 -47.67
C LYS A 9 -5.70 12.11 -47.05
N LYS A 10 -5.83 12.00 -45.72
CA LYS A 10 -7.14 11.98 -45.04
C LYS A 10 -7.39 13.16 -44.07
N LEU A 11 -6.36 13.81 -43.51
CA LEU A 11 -6.52 15.00 -42.63
C LEU A 11 -6.88 16.30 -43.38
N LEU A 12 -6.59 16.37 -44.68
CA LEU A 12 -6.64 17.58 -45.52
C LEU A 12 -7.99 18.28 -45.68
N HIS A 13 -9.10 17.64 -45.30
CA HIS A 13 -10.43 18.26 -45.42
C HIS A 13 -10.89 19.04 -44.17
N LEU A 14 -10.37 18.71 -42.98
CA LEU A 14 -10.75 19.36 -41.71
C LEU A 14 -9.67 20.33 -41.19
N PHE A 15 -8.40 20.04 -41.46
CA PHE A 15 -7.27 20.84 -41.00
C PHE A 15 -6.35 21.17 -42.17
N LYS A 16 -6.02 22.45 -42.34
CA LYS A 16 -5.04 22.93 -43.32
C LYS A 16 -3.96 23.70 -42.60
N GLN A 17 -2.71 23.40 -42.91
CA GLN A 17 -1.58 24.26 -42.56
C GLN A 17 -1.20 25.03 -43.83
N ARG A 18 -1.46 26.34 -43.86
CA ARG A 18 -1.09 27.21 -44.99
C ARG A 18 -0.42 28.46 -44.43
N ASN A 19 0.77 28.80 -44.93
CA ASN A 19 1.49 30.04 -44.62
C ASN A 19 1.51 30.41 -43.12
N HIS A 20 2.02 29.54 -42.23
CA HIS A 20 2.11 29.79 -40.78
C HIS A 20 0.75 29.91 -40.04
N PHE A 21 -0.37 29.55 -40.67
CA PHE A 21 -1.67 29.46 -40.02
C PHE A 21 -2.17 28.02 -39.96
N PHE A 22 -2.72 27.66 -38.80
CA PHE A 22 -3.46 26.43 -38.58
C PHE A 22 -4.96 26.70 -38.65
N PHE A 23 -5.69 25.92 -39.44
CA PHE A 23 -7.13 26.10 -39.62
C PHE A 23 -7.90 24.94 -39.00
N VAL A 24 -8.91 25.26 -38.17
CA VAL A 24 -9.93 24.31 -37.70
C VAL A 24 -11.27 24.76 -38.25
N ASN A 25 -11.78 24.04 -39.26
CA ASN A 25 -12.96 24.46 -40.02
C ASN A 25 -12.81 25.88 -40.61
N THR A 26 -13.47 26.89 -40.02
CA THR A 26 -13.48 28.28 -40.48
C THR A 26 -12.58 29.23 -39.68
N ILE A 27 -11.95 28.76 -38.61
CA ILE A 27 -11.15 29.59 -37.70
C ILE A 27 -9.66 29.37 -38.03
N SER A 28 -8.87 30.44 -38.02
CA SER A 28 -7.42 30.41 -38.22
C SER A 28 -6.67 30.77 -36.95
N TYR A 29 -5.61 30.04 -36.63
CA TYR A 29 -4.66 30.32 -35.56
C TYR A 29 -3.30 30.60 -36.16
N LYS A 30 -2.65 31.69 -35.73
CA LYS A 30 -1.28 32.01 -36.17
C LYS A 30 -0.29 31.16 -35.37
N LEU A 31 0.41 30.26 -36.04
CA LEU A 31 1.44 29.45 -35.40
C LEU A 31 2.63 30.32 -35.03
N LYS A 32 3.11 30.15 -33.80
CA LYS A 32 4.33 30.76 -33.29
C LYS A 32 5.43 29.70 -33.27
N ALA A 33 6.67 30.10 -33.50
CA ALA A 33 7.80 29.21 -33.30
C ALA A 33 8.01 29.04 -31.77
N PRO A 34 8.05 27.82 -31.24
CA PRO A 34 8.35 27.60 -29.83
C PRO A 34 9.80 27.99 -29.55
N GLN A 35 10.05 28.58 -28.38
CA GLN A 35 11.40 28.87 -27.88
C GLN A 35 12.11 27.57 -27.43
N ASN A 36 11.35 26.67 -26.81
CA ASN A 36 11.79 25.38 -26.31
C ASN A 36 10.93 24.28 -26.96
N PRO A 37 11.29 23.82 -28.17
CA PRO A 37 10.46 22.88 -28.92
C PRO A 37 10.25 21.55 -28.18
N GLU A 38 11.15 21.17 -27.26
CA GLU A 38 11.01 19.99 -26.40
C GLU A 38 9.91 20.09 -25.32
N LEU A 39 9.28 21.25 -25.17
CA LEU A 39 8.12 21.46 -24.31
C LEU A 39 6.80 21.41 -25.11
N VAL A 40 6.84 21.18 -26.42
CA VAL A 40 5.63 20.97 -27.22
C VAL A 40 5.25 19.50 -27.19
N PRO A 41 3.98 19.13 -26.87
CA PRO A 41 3.53 17.75 -26.92
C PRO A 41 3.71 17.12 -28.31
N VAL A 42 4.03 15.82 -28.37
CA VAL A 42 4.25 15.08 -29.61
C VAL A 42 3.49 13.75 -29.61
N LYS A 43 2.99 13.30 -30.76
CA LYS A 43 2.23 12.04 -30.93
C LYS A 43 1.01 11.94 -30.00
N HIS A 44 0.23 13.03 -29.90
CA HIS A 44 -1.10 13.01 -29.30
C HIS A 44 -2.22 13.03 -30.36
N ILE A 45 -1.93 13.51 -31.57
CA ILE A 45 -2.86 13.50 -32.70
C ILE A 45 -2.95 12.08 -33.29
N SER A 46 -4.19 11.61 -33.49
CA SER A 46 -4.49 10.37 -34.21
C SER A 46 -4.69 10.61 -35.71
N ASP A 47 -4.46 9.58 -36.54
CA ASP A 47 -4.64 9.64 -38.01
C ASP A 47 -6.07 10.01 -38.43
N SER A 48 -7.06 9.72 -37.58
CA SER A 48 -8.45 10.13 -37.72
C SER A 48 -8.96 10.80 -36.45
N LEU A 49 -9.47 12.03 -36.56
CA LEU A 49 -10.04 12.79 -35.44
C LEU A 49 -11.58 12.74 -35.51
N PRO A 50 -12.26 12.26 -34.45
CA PRO A 50 -13.73 12.33 -34.38
C PRO A 50 -14.24 13.76 -34.51
N GLN A 51 -15.41 13.94 -35.13
CA GLN A 51 -15.97 15.27 -35.36
C GLN A 51 -16.22 16.02 -34.04
N THR A 52 -16.64 15.31 -32.99
CA THR A 52 -16.83 15.86 -31.64
C THR A 52 -15.53 16.41 -31.04
N VAL A 53 -14.41 15.69 -31.21
CA VAL A 53 -13.09 16.16 -30.77
C VAL A 53 -12.71 17.45 -31.51
N ALA A 54 -12.93 17.50 -32.83
CA ALA A 54 -12.68 18.70 -33.62
C ALA A 54 -13.53 19.91 -33.15
N GLN A 55 -14.77 19.69 -32.67
CA GLN A 55 -15.59 20.75 -32.08
C GLN A 55 -15.02 21.25 -30.75
N HIS A 56 -14.51 20.36 -29.90
CA HIS A 56 -13.84 20.75 -28.66
C HIS A 56 -12.55 21.54 -28.94
N LEU A 57 -11.71 21.07 -29.85
CA LEU A 57 -10.49 21.77 -30.28
C LEU A 57 -10.81 23.16 -30.84
N ARG A 58 -11.86 23.27 -31.67
CA ARG A 58 -12.36 24.56 -32.19
C ARG A 58 -12.77 25.49 -31.05
N TRP A 59 -13.47 24.97 -30.05
CA TRP A 59 -13.91 25.77 -28.92
C TRP A 59 -12.73 26.25 -28.06
N ILE A 60 -11.74 25.39 -27.79
CA ILE A 60 -10.52 25.78 -27.07
C ILE A 60 -9.80 26.89 -27.85
N MET A 61 -9.66 26.73 -29.17
CA MET A 61 -9.06 27.72 -30.05
C MET A 61 -9.78 29.07 -30.03
N GLN A 62 -11.12 29.08 -30.00
CA GLN A 62 -11.90 30.31 -29.85
C GLN A 62 -11.60 31.02 -28.53
N LYS A 63 -11.46 30.26 -27.44
CA LYS A 63 -11.18 30.79 -26.12
C LYS A 63 -9.75 31.34 -26.01
N ASP A 64 -8.77 30.63 -26.58
CA ASP A 64 -7.39 31.11 -26.62
C ASP A 64 -7.26 32.43 -27.42
N LEU A 65 -7.91 32.52 -28.58
CA LEU A 65 -7.94 33.76 -29.38
C LEU A 65 -8.59 34.95 -28.66
N LEU A 66 -9.49 34.69 -27.71
CA LEU A 66 -10.11 35.70 -26.84
C LEU A 66 -9.28 36.01 -25.59
N GLY A 67 -8.16 35.30 -25.37
CA GLY A 67 -7.35 35.43 -24.16
C GLY A 67 -7.96 34.79 -22.91
N GLN A 68 -8.92 33.88 -23.05
CA GLN A 68 -9.67 33.28 -21.95
C GLN A 68 -9.06 31.95 -21.50
N ASP A 69 -8.95 31.76 -20.18
CA ASP A 69 -8.55 30.48 -19.59
C ASP A 69 -9.70 29.46 -19.65
N VAL A 70 -9.36 28.19 -19.85
CA VAL A 70 -10.30 27.12 -20.15
C VAL A 70 -10.32 26.08 -19.04
N PHE A 71 -11.49 25.52 -18.75
CA PHE A 71 -11.65 24.37 -17.86
C PHE A 71 -12.41 23.23 -18.55
N LEU A 72 -11.73 22.09 -18.74
CA LEU A 72 -12.31 20.88 -19.31
C LEU A 72 -12.80 19.97 -18.17
N ILE A 73 -14.11 19.82 -18.06
CA ILE A 73 -14.77 19.01 -17.02
C ILE A 73 -15.35 17.76 -17.68
N GLY A 74 -15.34 16.60 -17.02
CA GLY A 74 -15.86 15.37 -17.60
C GLY A 74 -15.58 14.13 -16.76
N PRO A 75 -16.05 12.95 -17.17
CA PRO A 75 -15.82 11.70 -16.44
C PRO A 75 -14.32 11.37 -16.30
N PRO A 76 -13.95 10.53 -15.31
CA PRO A 76 -12.59 10.01 -15.18
C PRO A 76 -12.13 9.31 -16.47
N GLY A 77 -10.84 9.48 -16.81
CA GLY A 77 -10.25 8.94 -18.02
C GLY A 77 -9.36 9.95 -18.75
N PRO A 78 -8.60 9.49 -19.77
CA PRO A 78 -7.58 10.30 -20.44
C PRO A 78 -8.13 11.30 -21.46
N LEU A 79 -9.41 11.20 -21.87
CA LEU A 79 -9.95 11.98 -23.00
C LEU A 79 -9.76 13.50 -22.85
N ARG A 80 -10.04 14.06 -21.66
CA ARG A 80 -9.86 15.50 -21.37
C ARG A 80 -8.41 15.95 -21.58
N ARG A 81 -7.48 15.19 -21.02
CA ARG A 81 -6.03 15.44 -21.15
C ARG A 81 -5.58 15.26 -22.60
N SER A 82 -6.05 14.22 -23.28
CA SER A 82 -5.75 13.96 -24.69
C SER A 82 -6.16 15.14 -25.59
N ILE A 83 -7.38 15.68 -25.42
CA ILE A 83 -7.85 16.85 -26.18
C ILE A 83 -6.97 18.09 -25.90
N ALA A 84 -6.62 18.34 -24.64
CA ALA A 84 -5.73 19.44 -24.28
C ALA A 84 -4.35 19.30 -24.95
N MET A 85 -3.74 18.11 -24.88
CA MET A 85 -2.43 17.87 -25.48
C MET A 85 -2.46 17.92 -27.02
N GLN A 86 -3.53 17.40 -27.65
CA GLN A 86 -3.75 17.54 -29.10
C GLN A 86 -3.84 19.00 -29.53
N TYR A 87 -4.56 19.83 -28.78
CA TYR A 87 -4.65 21.26 -29.07
C TYR A 87 -3.28 21.94 -29.02
N LEU A 88 -2.46 21.60 -28.02
CA LEU A 88 -1.13 22.17 -27.83
C LEU A 88 -0.13 21.70 -28.89
N GLU A 89 -0.19 20.44 -29.29
CA GLU A 89 0.59 19.89 -30.42
C GLU A 89 0.23 20.62 -31.73
N LEU A 90 -1.06 20.76 -32.04
CA LEU A 90 -1.55 21.43 -33.26
C LEU A 90 -1.18 22.91 -33.32
N THR A 91 -1.17 23.59 -32.18
CA THR A 91 -0.85 25.02 -32.08
C THR A 91 0.64 25.31 -31.85
N LYS A 92 1.46 24.26 -31.70
CA LYS A 92 2.91 24.33 -31.36
C LYS A 92 3.18 25.15 -30.10
N ARG A 93 2.34 24.96 -29.09
CA ARG A 93 2.42 25.68 -27.82
C ARG A 93 3.21 24.87 -26.79
N GLU A 94 4.15 25.54 -26.12
CA GLU A 94 4.90 24.94 -25.00
C GLU A 94 3.98 24.70 -23.80
N VAL A 95 4.18 23.57 -23.11
CA VAL A 95 3.36 23.17 -21.95
C VAL A 95 4.18 23.08 -20.67
N GLU A 96 3.57 23.55 -19.58
CA GLU A 96 3.95 23.24 -18.20
C GLU A 96 2.77 22.49 -17.57
N TYR A 97 2.98 21.29 -17.06
CA TYR A 97 1.91 20.47 -16.52
C TYR A 97 2.07 20.30 -15.01
N VAL A 98 0.93 20.35 -14.31
CA VAL A 98 0.86 20.08 -12.86
C VAL A 98 -0.31 19.15 -12.57
N ALA A 99 -0.01 17.99 -11.96
CA ALA A 99 -1.01 17.14 -11.34
C ALA A 99 -1.22 17.58 -9.88
N LEU A 100 -2.42 18.06 -9.58
CA LEU A 100 -2.82 18.47 -8.24
C LEU A 100 -3.35 17.25 -7.48
N SER A 101 -2.88 17.13 -6.25
CA SER A 101 -3.35 16.19 -5.23
C SER A 101 -3.64 16.95 -3.93
N ARG A 102 -4.21 16.24 -2.94
CA ARG A 102 -4.37 16.78 -1.58
C ARG A 102 -3.04 17.22 -0.96
N ASP A 103 -1.93 16.61 -1.38
CA ASP A 103 -0.59 16.85 -0.82
C ASP A 103 0.13 18.02 -1.51
N THR A 104 -0.50 18.68 -2.48
CA THR A 104 0.08 19.82 -3.20
C THR A 104 0.23 21.00 -2.25
N THR A 105 1.33 21.73 -2.35
CA THR A 105 1.60 22.91 -1.54
C THR A 105 1.84 24.14 -2.43
N GLU A 106 1.84 25.32 -1.82
CA GLU A 106 2.24 26.57 -2.49
C GLU A 106 3.62 26.46 -3.15
N THR A 107 4.55 25.75 -2.50
CA THR A 107 5.92 25.57 -3.01
C THR A 107 6.00 24.74 -4.29
N ASP A 108 4.99 23.91 -4.58
CA ASP A 108 4.93 23.11 -5.80
C ASP A 108 4.38 23.93 -7.00
N LEU A 109 3.71 25.06 -6.73
CA LEU A 109 3.09 25.90 -7.75
C LEU A 109 3.89 27.17 -8.04
N LYS A 110 4.37 27.86 -7.00
CA LYS A 110 5.06 29.15 -7.08
C LYS A 110 6.57 28.97 -7.22
N GLN A 111 7.23 28.84 -6.07
CA GLN A 111 8.67 28.77 -5.94
C GLN A 111 8.99 27.81 -4.82
N ARG A 112 10.00 26.98 -5.06
CA ARG A 112 10.58 26.15 -4.02
C ARG A 112 11.90 26.75 -3.56
N ARG A 113 12.17 26.61 -2.28
CA ARG A 113 13.45 26.98 -1.68
C ARG A 113 14.36 25.76 -1.64
N GLU A 114 15.53 25.83 -2.26
CA GLU A 114 16.61 24.84 -2.20
C GLU A 114 17.84 25.42 -1.52
N ILE A 115 18.57 24.63 -0.74
CA ILE A 115 19.83 25.04 -0.12
C ILE A 115 20.97 24.46 -0.96
N ARG A 116 21.88 25.32 -1.43
CA ARG A 116 23.09 24.92 -2.16
C ARG A 116 24.28 25.70 -1.59
N SER A 117 25.34 24.99 -1.19
CA SER A 117 26.51 25.55 -0.51
C SER A 117 26.13 26.49 0.65
N GLY A 118 25.15 26.08 1.47
CA GLY A 118 24.68 26.85 2.63
C GLY A 118 23.84 28.10 2.32
N THR A 119 23.60 28.41 1.04
CA THR A 119 22.75 29.54 0.61
C THR A 119 21.40 29.04 0.09
N ALA A 120 20.32 29.75 0.43
CA ALA A 120 18.99 29.44 -0.06
C ALA A 120 18.76 30.07 -1.45
N PHE A 121 18.41 29.22 -2.43
CA PHE A 121 18.00 29.60 -3.77
C PHE A 121 16.50 29.34 -3.94
N TYR A 122 15.81 30.25 -4.62
CA TYR A 122 14.42 30.09 -5.01
C TYR A 122 14.36 29.64 -6.48
N ILE A 123 13.64 28.55 -6.74
CA ILE A 123 13.50 27.96 -8.06
C ILE A 123 12.04 28.07 -8.49
N ASP A 124 11.82 28.75 -9.62
CA ASP A 124 10.51 28.93 -10.23
C ASP A 124 9.89 27.59 -10.63
N GLN A 125 8.66 27.36 -10.17
CA GLN A 125 7.89 26.17 -10.50
C GLN A 125 6.97 26.41 -11.70
N CYS A 126 6.20 25.39 -12.08
CA CYS A 126 5.41 25.33 -13.30
C CYS A 126 4.53 26.58 -13.53
N ALA A 127 3.84 27.10 -12.50
CA ALA A 127 2.96 28.27 -12.72
C ALA A 127 3.75 29.55 -13.03
N VAL A 128 4.88 29.77 -12.34
CA VAL A 128 5.76 30.94 -12.56
C VAL A 128 6.49 30.83 -13.90
N ARG A 129 7.02 29.64 -14.23
CA ARG A 129 7.66 29.39 -15.54
C ARG A 129 6.67 29.58 -16.67
N ALA A 130 5.44 29.09 -16.54
CA ALA A 130 4.41 29.28 -17.56
C ALA A 130 4.06 30.76 -17.75
N ALA A 131 3.85 31.50 -16.65
CA ALA A 131 3.52 32.92 -16.69
C ALA A 131 4.63 33.77 -17.32
N THR A 132 5.88 33.55 -16.92
CA THR A 132 7.03 34.36 -17.38
C THR A 132 7.45 34.01 -18.81
N GLN A 133 7.42 32.73 -19.19
CA GLN A 133 7.86 32.26 -20.51
C GLN A 133 6.73 32.24 -21.57
N GLY A 134 5.47 32.52 -21.18
CA GLY A 134 4.33 32.49 -22.10
C GLY A 134 3.88 31.08 -22.50
N ARG A 135 4.18 30.08 -21.67
CA ARG A 135 3.77 28.69 -21.90
C ARG A 135 2.32 28.49 -21.46
N VAL A 136 1.70 27.40 -21.89
CA VAL A 136 0.38 26.99 -21.39
C VAL A 136 0.56 26.19 -20.11
N LEU A 137 -0.12 26.61 -19.04
CA LEU A 137 -0.17 25.85 -17.78
C LEU A 137 -1.36 24.89 -17.81
N VAL A 138 -1.09 23.59 -17.74
CA VAL A 138 -2.12 22.55 -17.61
C VAL A 138 -2.25 22.15 -16.15
N LEU A 139 -3.42 22.38 -15.56
CA LEU A 139 -3.72 22.06 -14.16
C LEU A 139 -4.71 20.89 -14.11
N GLU A 140 -4.25 19.70 -13.72
CA GLU A 140 -5.13 18.54 -13.57
C GLU A 140 -5.49 18.27 -12.11
N GLY A 141 -6.77 18.07 -11.82
CA GLY A 141 -7.24 17.66 -10.50
C GLY A 141 -7.48 18.81 -9.52
N LEU A 142 -7.97 19.96 -9.99
CA LEU A 142 -8.30 21.09 -9.11
C LEU A 142 -9.26 20.70 -7.96
N GLU A 143 -10.17 19.75 -8.21
CA GLU A 143 -11.07 19.21 -7.19
C GLU A 143 -10.37 18.36 -6.12
N LYS A 144 -9.13 17.94 -6.35
CA LYS A 144 -8.35 17.08 -5.43
C LYS A 144 -7.43 17.89 -4.53
N ALA A 145 -7.11 19.12 -4.90
CA ALA A 145 -6.30 20.01 -4.10
C ALA A 145 -6.98 20.35 -2.76
N GLU A 146 -6.18 20.58 -1.73
CA GLU A 146 -6.67 21.19 -0.51
C GLU A 146 -7.12 22.64 -0.75
N ARG A 147 -8.12 23.09 0.02
CA ARG A 147 -8.76 24.40 -0.16
C ARG A 147 -7.82 25.59 0.05
N ASN A 148 -6.75 25.41 0.82
CA ASN A 148 -5.72 26.41 1.10
C ASN A 148 -4.78 26.68 -0.09
N VAL A 149 -4.62 25.73 -1.02
CA VAL A 149 -3.66 25.83 -2.13
C VAL A 149 -4.23 26.62 -3.31
N LEU A 150 -5.52 26.42 -3.60
CA LEU A 150 -6.17 27.04 -4.76
C LEU A 150 -6.14 28.57 -4.74
N PRO A 151 -6.29 29.25 -3.57
CA PRO A 151 -6.14 30.70 -3.48
C PRO A 151 -4.81 31.26 -3.98
N VAL A 152 -3.73 30.47 -3.95
CA VAL A 152 -2.41 30.89 -4.44
C VAL A 152 -2.44 31.24 -5.93
N LEU A 153 -3.25 30.53 -6.71
CA LEU A 153 -3.38 30.76 -8.15
C LEU A 153 -4.38 31.86 -8.48
N ASN A 154 -5.17 32.32 -7.51
CA ASN A 154 -6.31 33.19 -7.77
C ASN A 154 -5.92 34.47 -8.50
N ASN A 155 -4.93 35.20 -7.97
CA ASN A 155 -4.53 36.47 -8.53
C ASN A 155 -3.78 36.30 -9.88
N LEU A 156 -3.06 35.19 -10.05
CA LEU A 156 -2.38 34.89 -11.31
C LEU A 156 -3.38 34.56 -12.43
N LEU A 157 -4.50 33.93 -12.10
CA LEU A 157 -5.58 33.64 -13.05
C LEU A 157 -6.39 34.90 -13.39
N GLU A 158 -6.60 35.80 -12.42
CA GLU A 158 -7.43 36.99 -12.61
C GLU A 158 -6.67 38.16 -13.23
N ASN A 159 -5.62 38.61 -12.55
CA ASN A 159 -4.92 39.85 -12.86
C ASN A 159 -3.56 39.59 -13.52
N ARG A 160 -3.18 38.33 -13.72
CA ARG A 160 -1.82 37.93 -14.11
C ARG A 160 -0.77 38.49 -13.14
N GLU A 161 -1.13 38.52 -11.86
CA GLU A 161 -0.29 39.07 -10.78
C GLU A 161 -0.04 38.02 -9.70
N MET A 162 1.20 37.97 -9.19
CA MET A 162 1.58 36.99 -8.16
C MET A 162 2.83 37.46 -7.42
N GLN A 163 2.78 37.42 -6.09
CA GLN A 163 3.94 37.70 -5.26
C GLN A 163 4.78 36.43 -5.08
N LEU A 164 6.09 36.55 -5.26
CA LEU A 164 7.07 35.48 -5.15
C LEU A 164 7.89 35.59 -3.85
N GLU A 165 8.41 34.46 -3.39
CA GLU A 165 9.09 34.35 -2.10
C GLU A 165 10.49 34.98 -2.10
N ASP A 166 11.10 35.12 -3.29
CA ASP A 166 12.36 35.86 -3.49
C ASP A 166 12.19 37.39 -3.56
N GLY A 167 10.95 37.86 -3.36
CA GLY A 167 10.56 39.25 -3.41
C GLY A 167 10.24 39.77 -4.81
N ARG A 168 10.26 38.92 -5.86
CA ARG A 168 9.76 39.31 -7.18
C ARG A 168 8.24 39.45 -7.16
N PHE A 169 7.73 40.36 -7.99
CA PHE A 169 6.30 40.53 -8.22
C PHE A 169 5.99 40.33 -9.69
N LEU A 170 5.23 39.28 -10.02
CA LEU A 170 4.69 39.08 -11.36
C LEU A 170 3.60 40.12 -11.61
N MET A 171 3.69 40.80 -12.75
CA MET A 171 2.77 41.84 -13.17
C MET A 171 2.27 41.60 -14.59
N SER A 172 1.01 41.91 -14.86
CA SER A 172 0.44 41.78 -16.20
C SER A 172 1.25 42.55 -17.25
N ALA A 173 1.32 41.99 -18.46
CA ALA A 173 1.97 42.61 -19.62
C ALA A 173 1.54 44.07 -19.80
N GLU A 174 0.23 44.34 -19.80
CA GLU A 174 -0.32 45.68 -20.01
C GLU A 174 0.10 46.70 -18.95
N ARG A 175 0.13 46.29 -17.67
CA ARG A 175 0.50 47.18 -16.57
C ARG A 175 2.00 47.43 -16.54
N TYR A 176 2.79 46.39 -16.80
CA TYR A 176 4.25 46.51 -16.93
C TYR A 176 4.64 47.43 -18.10
N ASP A 177 3.99 47.27 -19.25
CA ASP A 177 4.26 48.07 -20.45
C ASP A 177 3.86 49.54 -20.26
N LYS A 178 2.86 49.84 -19.43
CA LYS A 178 2.54 51.21 -19.00
C LYS A 178 3.63 51.78 -18.11
N LEU A 179 4.13 51.01 -17.14
CA LEU A 179 5.21 51.45 -16.26
C LEU A 179 6.51 51.70 -17.04
N LEU A 180 6.81 50.91 -18.07
CA LEU A 180 7.96 51.14 -18.96
C LEU A 180 7.92 52.48 -19.72
N GLN A 181 6.75 53.14 -19.80
CA GLN A 181 6.65 54.48 -20.40
C GLN A 181 7.08 55.57 -19.42
N GLU A 182 6.96 55.32 -18.12
CA GLU A 182 7.28 56.27 -17.04
C GLU A 182 8.65 55.98 -16.38
N HIS A 183 9.08 54.72 -16.41
CA HIS A 183 10.26 54.20 -15.73
C HIS A 183 11.16 53.39 -16.67
N THR A 184 12.46 53.36 -16.36
CA THR A 184 13.42 52.53 -17.09
C THR A 184 13.28 51.05 -16.71
N LYS A 185 13.73 50.15 -17.58
CA LYS A 185 13.70 48.71 -17.27
C LYS A 185 14.55 48.38 -16.05
N GLU A 186 15.68 49.06 -15.91
CA GLU A 186 16.60 48.92 -14.77
C GLU A 186 15.95 49.34 -13.45
N GLU A 187 15.11 50.38 -13.46
CA GLU A 187 14.29 50.77 -12.29
C GLU A 187 13.28 49.68 -11.92
N LEU A 188 12.56 49.14 -12.91
CA LEU A 188 11.58 48.07 -12.69
C LEU A 188 12.25 46.77 -12.19
N ASP A 189 13.42 46.43 -12.74
CA ASP A 189 14.24 45.30 -12.29
C ASP A 189 14.73 45.52 -10.85
N SER A 190 15.09 46.75 -10.48
CA SER A 190 15.45 47.11 -9.10
C SER A 190 14.30 46.95 -8.11
N TRP A 191 13.06 47.17 -8.58
CA TRP A 191 11.83 46.92 -7.83
C TRP A 191 11.40 45.45 -7.87
N LYS A 192 12.17 44.59 -8.56
CA LYS A 192 11.90 43.16 -8.76
C LYS A 192 10.56 42.89 -9.42
N ILE A 193 10.09 43.78 -10.29
CA ILE A 193 8.85 43.57 -11.04
C ILE A 193 9.17 42.72 -12.27
N VAL A 194 8.41 41.66 -12.49
CA VAL A 194 8.58 40.75 -13.62
C VAL A 194 7.34 40.81 -14.49
N ARG A 195 7.53 41.10 -15.78
CA ARG A 195 6.47 41.06 -16.78
C ARG A 195 5.98 39.63 -17.01
N VAL A 196 4.67 39.40 -16.86
CA VAL A 196 3.99 38.18 -17.32
C VAL A 196 3.79 38.26 -18.84
N SER A 197 4.01 37.15 -19.52
CA SER A 197 3.81 37.07 -20.97
C SER A 197 2.33 37.18 -21.34
N GLU A 198 2.02 37.96 -22.37
CA GLU A 198 0.68 38.07 -22.97
C GLU A 198 0.16 36.74 -23.54
N ASP A 199 1.09 35.84 -23.87
CA ASP A 199 0.82 34.51 -24.36
C ASP A 199 0.46 33.51 -23.25
N PHE A 200 0.65 33.84 -21.97
CA PHE A 200 0.33 32.92 -20.87
C PHE A 200 -1.16 32.55 -20.84
N ARG A 201 -1.46 31.24 -20.80
CA ARG A 201 -2.82 30.70 -20.75
C ARG A 201 -2.89 29.50 -19.82
N VAL A 202 -4.07 29.25 -19.27
CA VAL A 202 -4.32 28.10 -18.40
C VAL A 202 -5.40 27.18 -18.99
N ILE A 203 -5.10 25.88 -19.01
CA ILE A 203 -6.05 24.81 -19.30
C ILE A 203 -6.20 23.95 -18.04
N ALA A 204 -7.31 24.12 -17.34
CA ALA A 204 -7.66 23.27 -16.21
C ALA A 204 -8.35 21.97 -16.69
N LEU A 205 -8.12 20.86 -16.00
CA LEU A 205 -8.73 19.56 -16.20
C LEU A 205 -9.27 19.06 -14.85
N GLY A 206 -10.53 18.65 -14.78
CA GLY A 206 -11.14 18.30 -13.48
C GLY A 206 -12.43 17.51 -13.58
N LEU A 207 -12.82 16.88 -12.48
CA LEU A 207 -14.01 16.04 -12.40
C LEU A 207 -15.25 16.85 -12.02
N PRO A 208 -16.45 16.52 -12.52
CA PRO A 208 -17.68 17.16 -12.07
C PRO A 208 -18.02 16.70 -10.64
N VAL A 209 -18.03 17.65 -9.72
CA VAL A 209 -18.43 17.49 -8.31
C VAL A 209 -19.84 18.08 -8.12
N PRO A 210 -20.78 17.39 -7.43
CA PRO A 210 -20.62 16.25 -6.53
C PRO A 210 -20.75 14.86 -7.16
N LYS A 211 -20.87 14.73 -8.49
CA LYS A 211 -21.03 13.40 -9.14
C LYS A 211 -19.87 12.46 -8.79
N TYR A 212 -18.63 12.95 -8.86
CA TYR A 212 -17.45 12.21 -8.42
C TYR A 212 -16.89 12.77 -7.10
N LYS A 213 -16.12 11.94 -6.39
CA LYS A 213 -15.44 12.33 -5.14
C LYS A 213 -14.44 13.46 -5.43
N GLY A 214 -14.57 14.56 -4.70
CA GLY A 214 -13.70 15.73 -4.80
C GLY A 214 -14.27 16.92 -4.04
N ASN A 215 -13.47 17.97 -3.91
CA ASN A 215 -13.88 19.25 -3.37
C ASN A 215 -14.51 20.10 -4.47
N PRO A 216 -15.73 20.65 -4.26
CA PRO A 216 -16.29 21.60 -5.21
C PRO A 216 -15.41 22.85 -5.26
N LEU A 217 -15.25 23.43 -6.45
CA LEU A 217 -14.49 24.66 -6.60
C LEU A 217 -15.24 25.84 -5.99
N ASP A 218 -14.49 26.70 -5.30
CA ASP A 218 -15.04 27.94 -4.77
C ASP A 218 -15.56 28.82 -5.91
N PRO A 219 -16.72 29.50 -5.73
CA PRO A 219 -17.33 30.32 -6.78
C PRO A 219 -16.38 31.35 -7.43
N PRO A 220 -15.51 32.06 -6.69
CA PRO A 220 -14.56 33.00 -7.29
C PRO A 220 -13.60 32.32 -8.26
N LEU A 221 -12.99 31.20 -7.87
CA LEU A 221 -12.08 30.45 -8.73
C LEU A 221 -12.80 29.89 -9.96
N ARG A 222 -14.01 29.35 -9.77
CA ARG A 222 -14.85 28.84 -10.85
C ARG A 222 -15.14 29.90 -11.91
N SER A 223 -15.37 31.16 -11.50
CA SER A 223 -15.71 32.26 -12.41
C SER A 223 -14.59 32.67 -13.37
N ARG A 224 -13.34 32.30 -13.08
CA ARG A 224 -12.16 32.64 -13.90
C ARG A 224 -11.99 31.77 -15.14
N PHE A 225 -12.68 30.64 -15.17
CA PHE A 225 -12.59 29.70 -16.27
C PHE A 225 -13.83 29.74 -17.16
N GLN A 226 -13.62 29.56 -18.44
CA GLN A 226 -14.66 29.13 -19.35
C GLN A 226 -14.71 27.61 -19.32
N ALA A 227 -15.81 27.03 -18.83
CA ALA A 227 -15.94 25.59 -18.70
C ALA A 227 -16.54 24.95 -19.98
N ARG A 228 -16.05 23.76 -20.33
CA ARG A 228 -16.63 22.89 -21.34
C ARG A 228 -16.74 21.48 -20.77
N ASP A 229 -17.93 20.90 -20.90
CA ASP A 229 -18.13 19.49 -20.60
C ASP A 229 -17.59 18.63 -21.75
N ILE A 230 -16.67 17.74 -21.40
CA ILE A 230 -16.04 16.73 -22.25
C ILE A 230 -16.58 15.40 -21.78
N TYR A 231 -17.80 15.10 -22.19
CA TYR A 231 -18.40 13.78 -21.94
C TYR A 231 -17.75 12.72 -22.85
N TYR A 232 -18.17 11.47 -22.67
CA TYR A 232 -17.77 10.40 -23.59
C TYR A 232 -18.11 10.74 -25.05
N LEU A 233 -17.31 10.23 -25.98
CA LEU A 233 -17.56 10.39 -27.41
C LEU A 233 -18.97 9.86 -27.77
N PRO A 234 -19.65 10.45 -28.76
CA PRO A 234 -20.95 9.94 -29.21
C PRO A 234 -20.87 8.46 -29.59
N PHE A 235 -21.96 7.73 -29.39
CA PHE A 235 -22.01 6.28 -29.62
C PHE A 235 -21.47 5.88 -31.01
N LYS A 236 -21.82 6.63 -32.06
CA LYS A 236 -21.34 6.38 -33.42
C LYS A 236 -19.81 6.52 -33.55
N ASP A 237 -19.27 7.62 -33.03
CA ASP A 237 -17.82 7.90 -33.08
C ASP A 237 -17.02 6.84 -32.28
N GLN A 238 -17.55 6.43 -31.12
CA GLN A 238 -16.96 5.34 -30.33
C GLN A 238 -16.98 4.02 -31.07
N LEU A 239 -18.10 3.69 -31.71
CA LEU A 239 -18.26 2.44 -32.44
C LEU A 239 -17.29 2.34 -33.63
N GLU A 240 -17.10 3.43 -34.38
CA GLU A 240 -16.13 3.49 -35.48
C GLU A 240 -14.68 3.27 -34.99
N LEU A 241 -14.33 3.87 -33.85
CA LEU A 241 -13.02 3.70 -33.21
C LEU A 241 -12.82 2.25 -32.75
N LEU A 242 -13.85 1.67 -32.13
CA LEU A 242 -13.83 0.29 -31.63
C LEU A 242 -13.75 -0.75 -32.76
N TYR A 243 -14.45 -0.54 -33.89
CA TYR A 243 -14.34 -1.41 -35.06
C TYR A 243 -12.93 -1.42 -35.65
N THR A 244 -12.25 -0.28 -35.63
CA THR A 244 -10.87 -0.18 -36.12
C THR A 244 -9.90 -0.96 -35.23
N ALA A 245 -10.16 -1.01 -33.92
CA ALA A 245 -9.30 -1.70 -32.95
C ALA A 245 -9.45 -3.22 -32.94
N GLY A 246 -10.61 -3.74 -33.38
CA GLY A 246 -10.93 -5.17 -33.35
C GLY A 246 -11.53 -5.68 -34.66
N PRO A 247 -10.78 -5.68 -35.78
CA PRO A 247 -11.30 -6.06 -37.09
C PRO A 247 -11.75 -7.53 -37.18
N ASN A 248 -11.23 -8.41 -36.31
CA ASN A 248 -11.58 -9.83 -36.30
C ASN A 248 -12.82 -10.16 -35.44
N ILE A 249 -13.46 -9.14 -34.85
CA ILE A 249 -14.60 -9.30 -33.94
C ILE A 249 -15.89 -8.99 -34.71
N GLY A 250 -16.94 -9.79 -34.50
CA GLY A 250 -18.25 -9.53 -35.09
C GLY A 250 -18.77 -8.14 -34.68
N ALA A 251 -19.23 -7.35 -35.65
CA ALA A 251 -19.66 -5.97 -35.44
C ALA A 251 -20.80 -5.85 -34.40
N GLU A 252 -21.72 -6.81 -34.40
CA GLU A 252 -22.81 -6.91 -33.42
C GLU A 252 -22.28 -6.98 -31.99
N ARG A 253 -21.27 -7.81 -31.74
CA ARG A 253 -20.68 -8.00 -30.41
C ARG A 253 -20.02 -6.72 -29.89
N VAL A 254 -19.33 -5.98 -30.75
CA VAL A 254 -18.72 -4.69 -30.39
C VAL A 254 -19.82 -3.67 -30.05
N SER A 255 -20.90 -3.63 -30.84
CA SER A 255 -22.06 -2.78 -30.57
C SER A 255 -22.77 -3.12 -29.27
N GLN A 256 -22.95 -4.41 -28.95
CA GLN A 256 -23.53 -4.87 -27.68
C GLN A 256 -22.67 -4.45 -26.47
N LEU A 257 -21.34 -4.62 -26.54
CA LEU A 257 -20.43 -4.20 -25.47
C LEU A 257 -20.48 -2.68 -25.22
N LEU A 258 -20.51 -1.89 -26.29
CA LEU A 258 -20.66 -0.44 -26.19
C LEU A 258 -22.01 -0.03 -25.62
N SER A 259 -23.09 -0.72 -26.01
CA SER A 259 -24.44 -0.50 -25.51
C SER A 259 -24.55 -0.80 -24.01
N LEU A 260 -23.89 -1.88 -23.56
CA LEU A 260 -23.76 -2.20 -22.15
C LEU A 260 -23.01 -1.11 -21.38
N ALA A 261 -21.84 -0.69 -21.87
CA ALA A 261 -21.05 0.37 -21.23
C ALA A 261 -21.83 1.69 -21.12
N THR A 262 -22.56 2.04 -22.17
CA THR A 262 -23.41 3.24 -22.21
C THR A 262 -24.56 3.15 -21.20
N THR A 263 -25.19 1.97 -21.08
CA THR A 263 -26.27 1.73 -20.10
C THR A 263 -25.77 1.78 -18.66
N LEU A 264 -24.58 1.24 -18.39
CA LEU A 264 -23.97 1.31 -17.05
C LEU A 264 -23.50 2.72 -16.66
N CYS A 265 -23.35 3.63 -17.62
CA CYS A 265 -23.08 5.05 -17.38
C CYS A 265 -24.35 5.92 -17.32
N SER A 266 -25.54 5.31 -17.38
CA SER A 266 -26.82 6.04 -17.38
C SER A 266 -27.21 6.54 -15.99
N GLN A 267 -28.11 7.52 -15.94
CA GLN A 267 -28.61 8.07 -14.69
C GLN A 267 -29.37 7.02 -13.86
N GLU A 268 -30.06 6.07 -14.52
CA GLU A 268 -30.75 4.98 -13.82
C GLU A 268 -29.75 4.07 -13.09
N SER A 269 -28.63 3.73 -13.73
CA SER A 269 -27.56 2.93 -13.12
C SER A 269 -26.92 3.66 -11.93
N SER A 270 -26.70 4.98 -12.05
CA SER A 270 -26.20 5.80 -10.95
C SER A 270 -27.17 5.85 -9.76
N ASN A 271 -28.49 5.88 -10.01
CA ASN A 271 -29.50 5.88 -8.94
C ASN A 271 -29.55 4.53 -8.19
N LEU A 272 -29.12 3.43 -8.83
CA LEU A 272 -28.93 2.12 -8.19
C LEU A 272 -27.62 2.03 -7.39
N GLY A 273 -26.83 3.10 -7.34
CA GLY A 273 -25.54 3.12 -6.64
C GLY A 273 -24.41 2.42 -7.39
N LEU A 274 -24.56 2.16 -8.69
CA LEU A 274 -23.51 1.56 -9.50
C LEU A 274 -22.43 2.60 -9.85
N PRO A 275 -21.13 2.32 -9.66
CA PRO A 275 -20.08 3.18 -10.17
C PRO A 275 -20.10 3.18 -11.71
N ASP A 276 -19.79 4.34 -12.31
CA ASP A 276 -19.68 4.49 -13.76
C ASP A 276 -18.71 3.46 -14.36
N PHE A 277 -19.10 2.89 -15.50
CA PHE A 277 -18.29 1.92 -16.23
C PHE A 277 -17.09 2.60 -16.91
N PRO A 278 -15.88 2.00 -16.90
CA PRO A 278 -14.69 2.58 -17.53
C PRO A 278 -14.73 2.41 -19.05
N VAL A 279 -15.47 3.28 -19.75
CA VAL A 279 -15.66 3.21 -21.22
C VAL A 279 -14.32 3.22 -21.97
N ASP A 280 -13.34 3.98 -21.51
CA ASP A 280 -12.01 4.05 -22.13
C ASP A 280 -11.26 2.71 -22.11
N ASN A 281 -11.61 1.78 -21.21
CA ASN A 281 -11.01 0.45 -21.16
C ASN A 281 -11.59 -0.50 -22.22
N LEU A 282 -12.65 -0.13 -22.96
CA LEU A 282 -13.15 -0.95 -24.06
C LEU A 282 -12.13 -1.11 -25.18
N LEU A 283 -11.32 -0.07 -25.46
CA LEU A 283 -10.28 -0.14 -26.49
C LEU A 283 -9.23 -1.24 -26.21
N PRO A 284 -8.54 -1.26 -25.04
CA PRO A 284 -7.65 -2.36 -24.71
C PRO A 284 -8.38 -3.70 -24.58
N ALA A 285 -9.64 -3.72 -24.15
CA ALA A 285 -10.45 -4.93 -24.11
C ALA A 285 -10.69 -5.55 -25.50
N LEU A 286 -10.89 -4.72 -26.53
CA LEU A 286 -11.03 -5.20 -27.90
C LEU A 286 -9.71 -5.70 -28.48
N HIS A 287 -8.56 -5.15 -28.11
CA HIS A 287 -7.28 -5.75 -28.50
C HIS A 287 -7.14 -7.18 -27.95
N ILE A 288 -7.60 -7.42 -26.72
CA ILE A 288 -7.65 -8.77 -26.14
C ILE A 288 -8.62 -9.65 -26.94
N LEU A 289 -9.84 -9.18 -27.21
CA LEU A 289 -10.82 -9.96 -28.00
C LEU A 289 -10.39 -10.21 -29.44
N ASN A 290 -9.60 -9.31 -30.04
CA ASN A 290 -9.09 -9.48 -31.39
C ASN A 290 -8.06 -10.62 -31.46
N ALA A 291 -7.26 -10.80 -30.40
CA ALA A 291 -6.35 -11.93 -30.24
C ALA A 291 -7.06 -13.21 -29.75
N PHE A 292 -8.11 -13.05 -28.94
CA PHE A 292 -8.90 -14.14 -28.37
C PHE A 292 -10.41 -13.98 -28.65
N PRO A 293 -10.87 -14.19 -29.91
CA PRO A 293 -12.28 -13.99 -30.26
C PRO A 293 -13.25 -14.91 -29.52
N MET A 294 -12.76 -16.06 -29.04
CA MET A 294 -13.51 -17.04 -28.26
C MET A 294 -13.69 -16.69 -26.78
N LEU A 295 -13.00 -15.65 -26.27
CA LEU A 295 -13.16 -15.22 -24.87
C LEU A 295 -14.60 -14.76 -24.62
N SER A 296 -15.15 -15.04 -23.45
CA SER A 296 -16.49 -14.60 -23.04
C SER A 296 -16.58 -13.08 -22.87
N SER A 297 -17.71 -12.48 -23.27
CA SER A 297 -17.99 -11.06 -23.00
C SER A 297 -18.22 -10.79 -21.52
N GLN A 298 -18.86 -11.71 -20.78
CA GLN A 298 -19.07 -11.59 -19.34
C GLN A 298 -17.73 -11.60 -18.57
N GLN A 299 -16.82 -12.52 -18.92
CA GLN A 299 -15.48 -12.58 -18.32
C GLN A 299 -14.69 -11.29 -18.59
N LEU A 300 -14.77 -10.76 -19.81
CA LEU A 300 -14.15 -9.50 -20.16
C LEU A 300 -14.73 -8.33 -19.36
N VAL A 301 -16.05 -8.25 -19.23
CA VAL A 301 -16.72 -7.24 -18.40
C VAL A 301 -16.29 -7.35 -16.94
N GLN A 302 -16.16 -8.56 -16.40
CA GLN A 302 -15.65 -8.78 -15.04
C GLN A 302 -14.20 -8.27 -14.86
N ARG A 303 -13.37 -8.32 -15.91
CA ARG A 303 -12.00 -7.77 -15.88
C ARG A 303 -11.97 -6.24 -15.96
N LEU A 304 -12.94 -5.63 -16.64
CA LEU A 304 -13.05 -4.16 -16.75
C LEU A 304 -13.74 -3.55 -15.55
N TYR A 305 -14.73 -4.26 -15.02
CA TYR A 305 -15.67 -3.82 -14.01
C TYR A 305 -15.97 -5.00 -13.10
N PRO A 306 -15.15 -5.23 -12.04
CA PRO A 306 -15.23 -6.41 -11.18
C PRO A 306 -16.45 -6.36 -10.26
N TYR A 307 -17.65 -6.46 -10.85
CA TYR A 307 -18.94 -6.26 -10.21
C TYR A 307 -19.22 -7.28 -9.10
N HIS A 308 -18.71 -8.51 -9.24
CA HIS A 308 -18.75 -9.51 -8.16
C HIS A 308 -17.97 -9.11 -6.91
N SER A 309 -16.93 -8.27 -7.04
CA SER A 309 -16.09 -7.86 -5.91
C SER A 309 -16.54 -6.53 -5.32
N ILE A 310 -17.07 -5.61 -6.15
CA ILE A 310 -17.43 -4.25 -5.70
C ILE A 310 -18.89 -4.06 -5.31
N LEU A 311 -19.81 -4.91 -5.82
CA LEU A 311 -21.25 -4.73 -5.59
C LEU A 311 -21.81 -5.77 -4.62
N GLY A 312 -22.84 -5.36 -3.88
CA GLY A 312 -23.73 -6.26 -3.16
C GLY A 312 -24.65 -7.04 -4.10
N LYS A 313 -25.53 -7.89 -3.54
CA LYS A 313 -26.41 -8.77 -4.31
C LYS A 313 -27.28 -8.02 -5.32
N ASP A 314 -27.93 -6.93 -4.89
CA ASP A 314 -28.82 -6.16 -5.76
C ASP A 314 -28.08 -5.50 -6.93
N GLY A 315 -26.90 -4.93 -6.66
CA GLY A 315 -26.05 -4.34 -7.70
C GLY A 315 -25.53 -5.38 -8.70
N ARG A 316 -25.18 -6.60 -8.24
CA ARG A 316 -24.78 -7.70 -9.14
C ARG A 316 -25.93 -8.10 -10.05
N ASN A 317 -27.12 -8.29 -9.50
CA ASN A 317 -28.32 -8.64 -10.26
C ASN A 317 -28.66 -7.56 -11.30
N ALA A 318 -28.44 -6.28 -10.98
CA ALA A 318 -28.63 -5.19 -11.93
C ALA A 318 -27.65 -5.28 -13.11
N VAL A 319 -26.36 -5.50 -12.86
CA VAL A 319 -25.36 -5.67 -13.93
C VAL A 319 -25.64 -6.92 -14.76
N GLU A 320 -26.02 -8.03 -14.12
CA GLU A 320 -26.40 -9.28 -14.81
C GLU A 320 -27.68 -9.11 -15.64
N GLY A 321 -28.65 -8.34 -15.17
CA GLY A 321 -29.83 -7.96 -15.95
C GLY A 321 -29.48 -7.16 -17.21
N VAL A 322 -28.51 -6.24 -17.11
CA VAL A 322 -28.01 -5.48 -18.27
C VAL A 322 -27.24 -6.39 -19.23
N LEU A 323 -26.38 -7.29 -18.72
CA LEU A 323 -25.70 -8.31 -19.54
C LEU A 323 -26.70 -9.19 -20.29
N SER A 324 -27.76 -9.66 -19.60
CA SER A 324 -28.81 -10.47 -20.22
C SER A 324 -29.59 -9.70 -21.29
N ARG A 325 -29.89 -8.41 -21.05
CA ARG A 325 -30.61 -7.56 -22.00
C ARG A 325 -29.87 -7.39 -23.33
N PHE A 326 -28.54 -7.38 -23.30
CA PHE A 326 -27.70 -7.26 -24.50
C PHE A 326 -27.15 -8.59 -25.00
N GLU A 327 -27.67 -9.72 -24.51
CA GLU A 327 -27.25 -11.08 -24.93
C GLU A 327 -25.75 -11.36 -24.67
N LEU A 328 -25.18 -10.71 -23.67
CA LEU A 328 -23.77 -10.84 -23.26
C LEU A 328 -23.57 -11.77 -22.06
N LEU A 329 -24.65 -12.28 -21.48
CA LEU A 329 -24.63 -13.21 -20.35
C LEU A 329 -24.49 -14.64 -20.85
N ASP A 330 -23.48 -15.36 -20.38
CA ASP A 330 -23.21 -16.71 -20.87
C ASP A 330 -24.12 -17.74 -20.21
N GLY A 331 -24.83 -18.52 -21.02
CA GLY A 331 -25.74 -19.58 -20.54
C GLY A 331 -25.06 -20.89 -20.12
N ARG A 332 -23.80 -21.15 -20.51
CA ARG A 332 -23.01 -22.38 -20.19
C ARG A 332 -21.50 -22.09 -20.26
N ARG A 333 -20.68 -22.86 -19.52
CA ARG A 333 -19.20 -22.75 -19.42
C ARG A 333 -18.53 -22.55 -20.79
N GLN A 334 -18.20 -21.31 -21.10
CA GLN A 334 -17.34 -20.91 -22.22
C GLN A 334 -15.88 -21.30 -21.92
N PRO A 335 -15.02 -21.42 -22.96
CA PRO A 335 -13.65 -21.82 -22.77
C PRO A 335 -12.81 -20.73 -22.10
N ALA A 336 -12.49 -20.93 -20.82
CA ALA A 336 -11.47 -20.16 -20.14
C ALA A 336 -10.07 -20.62 -20.59
N PRO A 337 -9.06 -19.73 -20.59
CA PRO A 337 -7.69 -20.16 -20.79
C PRO A 337 -7.29 -21.10 -19.65
N SER A 338 -6.82 -22.29 -19.98
CA SER A 338 -6.58 -23.35 -18.99
C SER A 338 -5.14 -23.43 -18.53
N ALA A 339 -4.18 -23.11 -19.40
CA ALA A 339 -2.76 -23.18 -19.08
C ALA A 339 -1.88 -22.33 -20.01
N ILE A 340 -0.70 -21.97 -19.50
CA ILE A 340 0.41 -21.42 -20.28
C ILE A 340 1.28 -22.60 -20.72
N LEU A 341 1.47 -22.77 -22.03
CA LEU A 341 2.22 -23.88 -22.62
C LEU A 341 3.68 -23.52 -22.88
N ASN A 342 3.92 -22.32 -23.40
CA ASN A 342 5.25 -21.85 -23.75
C ASN A 342 5.39 -20.34 -23.54
N VAL A 343 6.60 -19.91 -23.17
CA VAL A 343 7.02 -18.51 -23.06
C VAL A 343 8.42 -18.41 -23.66
N SER A 344 8.58 -17.66 -24.74
CA SER A 344 9.85 -17.47 -25.43
C SER A 344 10.05 -16.03 -25.85
N LEU A 345 11.30 -15.60 -26.05
CA LEU A 345 11.61 -14.24 -26.50
C LEU A 345 11.03 -14.03 -27.90
N ALA A 346 10.33 -12.92 -28.09
CA ALA A 346 9.79 -12.57 -29.39
C ALA A 346 10.94 -12.29 -30.36
N LYS A 347 10.87 -12.88 -31.56
CA LYS A 347 11.91 -12.68 -32.59
C LYS A 347 11.77 -11.33 -33.29
N ASP A 348 10.55 -10.78 -33.31
CA ASP A 348 10.18 -9.66 -34.17
C ASP A 348 10.12 -8.31 -33.45
N LEU A 349 9.97 -8.31 -32.12
CA LEU A 349 9.89 -7.09 -31.30
C LEU A 349 10.77 -7.20 -30.05
N GLU A 350 11.71 -6.26 -29.92
CA GLU A 350 12.56 -6.14 -28.75
C GLU A 350 11.72 -5.79 -27.50
N GLY A 351 12.01 -6.44 -26.36
CA GLY A 351 11.25 -6.25 -25.12
C GLY A 351 9.87 -6.90 -25.10
N HIS A 352 9.59 -7.85 -26.02
CA HIS A 352 8.38 -8.66 -26.04
C HIS A 352 8.69 -10.16 -25.92
N ALA A 353 7.70 -10.94 -25.47
CA ALA A 353 7.72 -12.39 -25.43
C ALA A 353 6.55 -12.96 -26.23
N ASP A 354 6.81 -14.03 -26.97
CA ASP A 354 5.80 -14.88 -27.57
C ASP A 354 5.29 -15.85 -26.50
N ILE A 355 3.99 -15.82 -26.23
CA ILE A 355 3.33 -16.72 -25.29
C ILE A 355 2.33 -17.61 -26.02
N THR A 356 2.31 -18.89 -25.67
CA THR A 356 1.32 -19.85 -26.18
C THR A 356 0.40 -20.26 -25.05
N LEU A 357 -0.88 -19.92 -25.17
CA LEU A 357 -1.92 -20.24 -24.19
C LEU A 357 -2.85 -21.32 -24.74
N ARG A 358 -3.23 -22.28 -23.88
CA ARG A 358 -4.31 -23.21 -24.19
C ARG A 358 -5.65 -22.60 -23.82
N VAL A 359 -6.56 -22.49 -24.78
CA VAL A 359 -7.93 -22.02 -24.57
C VAL A 359 -8.88 -23.04 -25.19
N ALA A 360 -9.66 -23.72 -24.35
CA ALA A 360 -10.37 -24.93 -24.77
C ALA A 360 -9.37 -25.98 -25.31
N ASP A 361 -9.64 -26.49 -26.51
CA ASP A 361 -8.82 -27.42 -27.28
C ASP A 361 -7.93 -26.72 -28.32
N LYS A 362 -7.77 -25.38 -28.25
CA LYS A 362 -6.96 -24.60 -29.19
C LYS A 362 -5.77 -23.96 -28.47
N ASP A 363 -4.61 -24.02 -29.13
CA ASP A 363 -3.41 -23.34 -28.69
C ASP A 363 -3.30 -22.01 -29.47
N VAL A 364 -3.30 -20.90 -28.74
CA VAL A 364 -3.27 -19.55 -29.31
C VAL A 364 -1.97 -18.86 -28.88
N THR A 365 -1.23 -18.36 -29.86
CA THR A 365 0.02 -17.63 -29.62
C THR A 365 -0.20 -16.14 -29.80
N CYS A 366 0.31 -15.34 -28.86
CA CYS A 366 0.27 -13.89 -28.93
C CYS A 366 1.54 -13.27 -28.33
N GLN A 367 1.79 -12.01 -28.67
CA GLN A 367 2.91 -11.25 -28.15
C GLN A 367 2.49 -10.43 -26.93
N VAL A 368 3.31 -10.49 -25.88
CA VAL A 368 3.13 -9.70 -24.66
C VAL A 368 4.41 -8.96 -24.28
N PRO A 369 4.34 -7.83 -23.57
CA PRO A 369 5.53 -7.14 -23.08
C PRO A 369 6.35 -8.02 -22.12
N ALA A 370 7.67 -8.01 -22.27
CA ALA A 370 8.62 -8.75 -21.44
C ALA A 370 9.62 -7.84 -20.73
N GLY A 371 10.18 -8.33 -19.62
CA GLY A 371 11.22 -7.64 -18.87
C GLY A 371 12.60 -7.80 -19.48
N THR A 372 13.61 -7.26 -18.77
CA THR A 372 15.00 -7.21 -19.22
C THR A 372 15.85 -8.41 -18.80
N LYS A 373 15.29 -9.35 -18.03
CA LYS A 373 15.97 -10.58 -17.59
C LYS A 373 15.57 -11.77 -18.47
N ASP A 374 16.29 -12.87 -18.32
CA ASP A 374 15.96 -14.14 -18.98
C ASP A 374 14.56 -14.62 -18.62
N LEU A 375 13.82 -15.06 -19.65
CA LEU A 375 12.51 -15.66 -19.49
C LEU A 375 12.63 -17.04 -18.82
N ARG A 376 11.63 -17.39 -18.04
CA ARG A 376 11.56 -18.68 -17.36
C ARG A 376 10.41 -19.52 -17.91
N PRO A 377 10.63 -20.79 -18.27
CA PRO A 377 9.57 -21.65 -18.78
C PRO A 377 8.47 -21.87 -17.72
N PRO A 378 7.21 -22.07 -18.14
CA PRO A 378 6.11 -22.30 -17.21
C PRO A 378 6.36 -23.56 -16.37
N ASN A 379 5.90 -23.56 -15.11
CA ASN A 379 6.02 -24.69 -14.17
C ASN A 379 7.45 -25.14 -13.84
N SER A 380 8.46 -24.31 -14.09
CA SER A 380 9.87 -24.64 -13.80
C SER A 380 10.37 -24.18 -12.43
N SER A 381 9.58 -23.40 -11.69
CA SER A 381 9.97 -22.90 -10.37
C SER A 381 9.98 -24.03 -9.34
N PRO A 382 11.09 -24.27 -8.63
CA PRO A 382 11.15 -25.31 -7.60
C PRO A 382 10.38 -24.92 -6.33
N THR A 383 10.06 -23.63 -6.16
CA THR A 383 9.42 -23.08 -4.96
C THR A 383 7.93 -22.80 -5.12
N PHE A 384 7.38 -22.98 -6.32
CA PHE A 384 5.98 -22.68 -6.62
C PHE A 384 5.23 -23.95 -7.02
N ILE A 385 4.16 -24.27 -6.27
CA ILE A 385 3.26 -25.37 -6.61
C ILE A 385 2.08 -24.80 -7.38
N ASN A 386 1.99 -25.19 -8.65
CA ASN A 386 0.93 -24.72 -9.53
C ASN A 386 -0.37 -25.53 -9.30
N THR A 387 -1.49 -24.82 -9.16
CA THR A 387 -2.85 -25.40 -9.07
C THR A 387 -3.62 -25.12 -10.36
N ALA A 388 -4.79 -25.74 -10.55
CA ALA A 388 -5.60 -25.45 -11.73
C ALA A 388 -6.11 -24.01 -11.70
N SER A 389 -6.56 -23.52 -10.53
CA SER A 389 -6.96 -22.13 -10.32
C SER A 389 -5.81 -21.14 -10.58
N HIS A 390 -4.59 -21.44 -10.13
CA HIS A 390 -3.42 -20.59 -10.42
C HIS A 390 -3.08 -20.58 -11.92
N SER A 391 -3.11 -21.74 -12.57
CA SER A 391 -2.82 -21.87 -14.01
C SER A 391 -3.78 -21.05 -14.85
N GLN A 392 -5.08 -21.14 -14.54
CA GLN A 392 -6.12 -20.36 -15.19
C GLN A 392 -5.88 -18.86 -14.96
N LEU A 393 -5.74 -18.43 -13.70
CA LEU A 393 -5.54 -17.02 -13.37
C LEU A 393 -4.29 -16.43 -14.04
N MET A 394 -3.16 -17.15 -14.03
CA MET A 394 -1.95 -16.67 -14.71
C MET A 394 -2.16 -16.56 -16.22
N ALA A 395 -2.87 -17.49 -16.85
CA ALA A 395 -3.20 -17.40 -18.27
C ALA A 395 -4.14 -16.21 -18.57
N GLU A 396 -5.11 -15.93 -17.69
CA GLU A 396 -5.96 -14.73 -17.79
C GLU A 396 -5.16 -13.42 -17.60
N MET A 397 -4.22 -13.40 -16.66
CA MET A 397 -3.30 -12.27 -16.47
C MET A 397 -2.45 -12.03 -17.71
N MET A 398 -1.92 -13.08 -18.35
CA MET A 398 -1.17 -12.98 -19.60
C MET A 398 -1.99 -12.34 -20.73
N GLN A 399 -3.28 -12.68 -20.84
CA GLN A 399 -4.19 -12.03 -21.79
C GLN A 399 -4.34 -10.54 -21.49
N SER A 400 -4.56 -10.15 -20.23
CA SER A 400 -4.70 -8.73 -19.87
C SER A 400 -3.43 -7.92 -20.06
N HIS A 401 -2.27 -8.52 -19.77
CA HIS A 401 -0.95 -7.89 -19.82
C HIS A 401 -0.55 -7.45 -21.23
N MET A 402 -1.15 -8.06 -22.25
CA MET A 402 -0.96 -7.65 -23.65
C MET A 402 -1.46 -6.23 -23.92
N ALA A 403 -2.43 -5.75 -23.14
CA ALA A 403 -3.16 -4.51 -23.43
C ALA A 403 -3.01 -3.45 -22.34
N LYS A 404 -2.95 -3.83 -21.06
CA LYS A 404 -2.97 -2.86 -19.94
C LYS A 404 -2.37 -3.42 -18.64
N ASP A 405 -2.02 -2.51 -17.73
CA ASP A 405 -1.59 -2.84 -16.36
C ASP A 405 -2.71 -3.55 -15.57
N ILE A 406 -2.30 -4.34 -14.57
CA ILE A 406 -3.18 -5.30 -13.90
C ILE A 406 -3.31 -4.98 -12.41
N CYS A 407 -4.51 -5.20 -11.86
CA CYS A 407 -4.77 -5.21 -10.41
C CYS A 407 -5.33 -6.56 -9.96
N LEU A 408 -4.67 -7.21 -9.00
CA LEU A 408 -5.12 -8.44 -8.35
C LEU A 408 -5.91 -8.11 -7.08
N ILE A 409 -7.17 -8.53 -7.04
CA ILE A 409 -8.05 -8.37 -5.87
C ILE A 409 -8.21 -9.73 -5.19
N GLY A 410 -7.92 -9.83 -3.91
CA GLY A 410 -8.11 -11.08 -3.17
C GLY A 410 -7.91 -10.91 -1.67
N ALA A 411 -8.38 -11.86 -0.88
CA ALA A 411 -8.26 -11.83 0.58
C ALA A 411 -6.79 -11.82 1.05
N LYS A 412 -6.57 -11.47 2.32
CA LYS A 412 -5.25 -11.56 2.95
C LYS A 412 -4.74 -13.02 2.91
N GLY A 413 -3.45 -13.19 2.64
CA GLY A 413 -2.80 -14.50 2.66
C GLY A 413 -3.25 -15.52 1.59
N CYS A 414 -4.00 -15.12 0.55
CA CYS A 414 -4.47 -16.03 -0.51
C CYS A 414 -3.45 -16.31 -1.64
N GLY A 415 -2.22 -15.79 -1.56
CA GLY A 415 -1.17 -16.07 -2.54
C GLY A 415 -0.93 -14.98 -3.61
N LYS A 416 -1.60 -13.82 -3.53
CA LYS A 416 -1.44 -12.70 -4.49
C LYS A 416 0.02 -12.37 -4.83
N SER A 417 0.86 -12.17 -3.81
CA SER A 417 2.27 -11.80 -3.99
C SER A 417 3.10 -12.92 -4.63
N VAL A 418 2.74 -14.18 -4.35
CA VAL A 418 3.41 -15.35 -4.94
C VAL A 418 3.07 -15.46 -6.43
N ILE A 419 1.79 -15.27 -6.80
CA ILE A 419 1.33 -15.25 -8.19
C ILE A 419 1.98 -14.10 -8.96
N ALA A 420 2.03 -12.90 -8.37
CA ALA A 420 2.69 -11.75 -8.99
C ALA A 420 4.20 -12.00 -9.23
N LYS A 421 4.87 -12.67 -8.29
CA LYS A 421 6.29 -13.04 -8.44
C LYS A 421 6.51 -14.08 -9.53
N GLU A 422 5.70 -15.13 -9.55
CA GLU A 422 5.75 -16.18 -10.59
C GLU A 422 5.49 -15.57 -11.98
N PHE A 423 4.48 -14.71 -12.10
CA PHE A 423 4.15 -13.97 -13.32
C PHE A 423 5.33 -13.11 -13.82
N ALA A 424 5.96 -12.36 -12.90
CA ALA A 424 7.08 -11.50 -13.23
C ALA A 424 8.30 -12.30 -13.72
N GLU A 425 8.66 -13.35 -13.00
CA GLU A 425 9.82 -14.18 -13.33
C GLU A 425 9.63 -14.96 -14.65
N MET A 426 8.42 -15.46 -14.95
CA MET A 426 8.13 -16.10 -16.24
C MET A 426 8.39 -15.15 -17.41
N LEU A 427 8.01 -13.87 -17.27
CA LEU A 427 8.17 -12.84 -18.30
C LEU A 427 9.51 -12.06 -18.20
N GLY A 428 10.47 -12.51 -17.38
CA GLY A 428 11.79 -11.89 -17.28
C GLY A 428 11.79 -10.51 -16.60
N TYR A 429 10.77 -10.17 -15.81
CA TYR A 429 10.72 -8.90 -15.09
C TYR A 429 11.58 -8.90 -13.82
N GLY A 430 12.36 -7.83 -13.64
CA GLY A 430 12.79 -7.42 -12.31
C GLY A 430 11.62 -6.80 -11.56
N ILE A 431 11.29 -7.31 -10.37
CA ILE A 431 10.24 -6.73 -9.53
C ILE A 431 10.80 -5.56 -8.72
N GLU A 432 10.04 -4.49 -8.64
CA GLU A 432 10.29 -3.36 -7.76
C GLU A 432 9.07 -3.20 -6.81
N PRO A 433 9.12 -3.77 -5.59
CA PRO A 433 8.00 -3.72 -4.66
C PRO A 433 7.87 -2.36 -3.98
N VAL A 434 6.64 -1.84 -3.92
CA VAL A 434 6.26 -0.63 -3.18
C VAL A 434 5.04 -0.94 -2.33
N MET A 435 5.20 -0.76 -1.02
CA MET A 435 4.15 -1.05 -0.04
C MET A 435 3.42 0.24 0.31
N LEU A 436 2.12 0.23 0.06
CA LEU A 436 1.25 1.38 0.18
C LEU A 436 0.57 1.42 1.56
N TYR A 437 0.50 2.62 2.15
CA TYR A 437 -0.06 2.88 3.47
C TYR A 437 -1.00 4.10 3.46
N GLN A 438 -1.84 4.22 4.48
CA GLN A 438 -2.96 5.16 4.51
C GLN A 438 -2.56 6.64 4.40
N ASP A 439 -1.49 7.02 5.10
CA ASP A 439 -0.99 8.39 5.16
C ASP A 439 0.11 8.68 4.13
N MET A 440 0.20 7.86 3.08
CA MET A 440 1.18 8.07 2.01
C MET A 440 0.85 9.34 1.22
N THR A 441 1.88 10.11 0.89
CA THR A 441 1.77 11.35 0.12
C THR A 441 2.23 11.15 -1.33
N ALA A 442 1.85 12.07 -2.22
CA ALA A 442 2.33 12.07 -3.61
C ALA A 442 3.86 12.18 -3.71
N ARG A 443 4.52 12.85 -2.74
CA ARG A 443 5.98 12.97 -2.66
C ARG A 443 6.65 11.62 -2.37
N ASP A 444 6.04 10.78 -1.54
CA ASP A 444 6.56 9.43 -1.27
C ASP A 444 6.48 8.53 -2.51
N LEU A 445 5.43 8.70 -3.32
CA LEU A 445 5.22 7.93 -4.55
C LEU A 445 6.11 8.37 -5.71
N LEU A 446 6.44 9.66 -5.80
CA LEU A 446 7.18 10.22 -6.95
C LEU A 446 8.63 10.57 -6.62
N GLN A 447 8.84 11.51 -5.70
CA GLN A 447 10.16 12.05 -5.43
C GLN A 447 10.24 12.64 -4.02
N GLN A 448 11.23 12.19 -3.26
CA GLN A 448 11.44 12.62 -1.89
C GLN A 448 12.58 13.63 -1.82
N ARG A 449 12.41 14.63 -0.96
CA ARG A 449 13.48 15.58 -0.63
C ARG A 449 14.33 15.02 0.50
N TYR A 450 15.65 15.14 0.37
CA TYR A 450 16.59 14.79 1.43
C TYR A 450 17.70 15.83 1.55
N THR A 451 18.45 15.78 2.65
CA THR A 451 19.55 16.70 2.93
C THR A 451 20.87 15.94 2.81
N LEU A 452 21.79 16.49 2.04
CA LEU A 452 23.15 15.98 1.88
C LEU A 452 23.97 16.27 3.15
N PRO A 453 25.08 15.55 3.39
CA PRO A 453 25.93 15.78 4.57
C PRO A 453 26.50 17.20 4.68
N ASN A 454 26.63 17.92 3.56
CA ASN A 454 27.06 19.32 3.51
C ASN A 454 25.94 20.33 3.85
N GLY A 455 24.72 19.86 4.16
CA GLY A 455 23.55 20.69 4.44
C GLY A 455 22.73 21.08 3.21
N ASP A 456 23.16 20.70 2.01
CA ASP A 456 22.43 21.01 0.78
C ASP A 456 21.21 20.13 0.61
N THR A 457 20.19 20.63 -0.07
CA THR A 457 18.97 19.88 -0.30
C THR A 457 18.98 19.24 -1.67
N ALA A 458 18.74 17.94 -1.74
CA ALA A 458 18.72 17.16 -2.96
C ALA A 458 17.41 16.38 -3.11
N TRP A 459 17.15 15.93 -4.33
CA TRP A 459 15.97 15.14 -4.69
C TRP A 459 16.36 13.69 -4.94
N ARG A 460 15.57 12.77 -4.40
CA ARG A 460 15.73 11.33 -4.60
C ARG A 460 14.50 10.80 -5.35
N PRO A 461 14.68 10.14 -6.50
CA PRO A 461 13.59 9.46 -7.18
C PRO A 461 13.03 8.34 -6.29
N SER A 462 11.71 8.15 -6.31
CA SER A 462 11.09 7.02 -5.63
C SER A 462 11.42 5.69 -6.34
N PRO A 463 11.14 4.54 -5.71
CA PRO A 463 11.28 3.24 -6.37
C PRO A 463 10.39 3.11 -7.60
N LEU A 464 9.23 3.79 -7.63
CA LEU A 464 8.34 3.85 -8.79
C LEU A 464 9.02 4.54 -9.98
N VAL A 465 9.64 5.71 -9.74
CA VAL A 465 10.37 6.43 -10.79
C VAL A 465 11.55 5.61 -11.29
N THR A 466 12.28 4.98 -10.37
CA THR A 466 13.41 4.10 -10.71
C THR A 466 12.95 2.91 -11.55
N ALA A 467 11.82 2.28 -11.21
CA ALA A 467 11.24 1.19 -11.99
C ALA A 467 10.85 1.61 -13.41
N ALA A 468 10.29 2.82 -13.55
CA ALA A 468 9.91 3.40 -14.84
C ALA A 468 11.10 3.63 -15.77
N ILE A 469 12.22 4.10 -15.23
CA ILE A 469 13.46 4.34 -15.98
C ILE A 469 14.16 3.02 -16.32
N GLU A 470 14.20 2.05 -15.40
CA GLU A 470 14.94 0.79 -15.55
C GLU A 470 14.15 -0.33 -16.25
N GLY A 471 12.86 -0.14 -16.54
CA GLY A 471 12.04 -1.15 -17.23
C GLY A 471 11.61 -2.32 -16.36
N LYS A 472 11.40 -2.07 -15.06
CA LYS A 472 10.99 -3.09 -14.09
C LYS A 472 9.47 -3.22 -14.01
N LEU A 473 9.01 -4.33 -13.43
CA LEU A 473 7.62 -4.49 -13.02
C LEU A 473 7.45 -3.87 -11.63
N LEU A 474 6.71 -2.76 -11.56
CA LEU A 474 6.35 -2.12 -10.31
C LEU A 474 5.23 -2.90 -9.62
N LEU A 475 5.50 -3.43 -8.44
CA LEU A 475 4.51 -4.15 -7.63
C LEU A 475 3.96 -3.22 -6.54
N LEU A 476 2.76 -2.69 -6.74
CA LEU A 476 2.06 -1.81 -5.79
C LEU A 476 1.20 -2.64 -4.83
N ASP A 477 1.71 -2.99 -3.65
CA ASP A 477 0.94 -3.74 -2.65
C ASP A 477 0.17 -2.80 -1.71
N GLY A 478 -1.15 -2.95 -1.66
CA GLY A 478 -2.00 -2.20 -0.73
C GLY A 478 -2.69 -0.98 -1.32
N ILE A 479 -2.99 -0.95 -2.63
CA ILE A 479 -3.61 0.22 -3.29
C ILE A 479 -4.94 0.66 -2.65
N HIS A 480 -5.67 -0.28 -2.04
CA HIS A 480 -6.91 -0.04 -1.29
C HIS A 480 -6.73 0.80 -0.01
N ARG A 481 -5.49 0.99 0.47
CA ARG A 481 -5.19 1.69 1.73
C ARG A 481 -4.95 3.19 1.53
N VAL A 482 -4.46 3.58 0.36
CA VAL A 482 -4.06 4.97 0.07
C VAL A 482 -5.29 5.83 -0.24
N ASN A 483 -5.21 7.10 0.10
CA ASN A 483 -6.22 8.07 -0.31
C ASN A 483 -6.29 8.21 -1.84
N LEU A 484 -7.51 8.22 -2.40
CA LEU A 484 -7.75 8.33 -3.83
C LEU A 484 -7.19 9.62 -4.45
N GLY A 485 -7.19 10.74 -3.70
CA GLY A 485 -6.64 12.00 -4.16
C GLY A 485 -5.12 11.96 -4.37
N THR A 486 -4.41 11.12 -3.63
CA THR A 486 -2.96 10.89 -3.81
C THR A 486 -2.71 9.92 -4.98
N LEU A 487 -3.52 8.86 -5.11
CA LEU A 487 -3.40 7.89 -6.23
C LEU A 487 -3.68 8.50 -7.61
N ALA A 488 -4.44 9.60 -7.66
CA ALA A 488 -4.72 10.34 -8.89
C ALA A 488 -3.47 10.75 -9.67
N VAL A 489 -2.35 10.95 -8.98
CA VAL A 489 -1.06 11.31 -9.60
C VAL A 489 -0.53 10.18 -10.50
N LEU A 490 -0.92 8.93 -10.23
CA LEU A 490 -0.56 7.77 -11.06
C LEU A 490 -1.36 7.70 -12.37
N SER A 491 -2.44 8.46 -12.51
CA SER A 491 -3.31 8.39 -13.69
C SER A 491 -2.53 8.67 -14.98
N ARG A 492 -1.65 9.67 -14.98
CA ARG A 492 -0.85 10.02 -16.16
C ARG A 492 0.19 8.97 -16.50
N LEU A 493 0.81 8.38 -15.49
CA LEU A 493 1.77 7.29 -15.69
C LEU A 493 1.10 6.03 -16.25
N LEU A 494 -0.10 5.70 -15.78
CA LEU A 494 -0.83 4.49 -16.18
C LEU A 494 -1.51 4.63 -17.54
N HIS A 495 -2.11 5.80 -17.85
CA HIS A 495 -2.77 6.03 -19.13
C HIS A 495 -1.80 6.42 -20.24
N ASP A 496 -0.93 7.40 -19.99
CA ASP A 496 -0.13 8.04 -21.03
C ASP A 496 1.32 7.58 -21.03
N ARG A 497 1.77 6.90 -19.97
CA ARG A 497 3.20 6.62 -19.73
C ARG A 497 4.00 7.91 -19.72
N GLU A 498 3.53 8.89 -18.94
CA GLU A 498 4.23 10.15 -18.71
C GLU A 498 4.12 10.57 -17.25
N LEU A 499 5.11 11.32 -16.78
CA LEU A 499 5.17 11.81 -15.41
C LEU A 499 6.08 13.05 -15.31
N ASP A 500 5.62 14.11 -14.64
CA ASP A 500 6.45 15.25 -14.26
C ASP A 500 6.82 15.13 -12.78
N LEU A 501 8.10 15.34 -12.46
CA LEU A 501 8.62 15.31 -11.10
C LEU A 501 8.81 16.73 -10.55
N TYR A 502 8.88 16.85 -9.23
CA TYR A 502 8.99 18.13 -8.53
C TYR A 502 10.29 18.88 -8.83
N ASP A 503 11.34 18.19 -9.28
CA ASP A 503 12.59 18.79 -9.74
C ASP A 503 12.60 19.31 -11.17
N GLY A 504 11.48 19.19 -11.87
CA GLY A 504 11.34 19.57 -13.28
C GLY A 504 11.74 18.46 -14.23
N THR A 505 12.15 17.29 -13.73
CA THR A 505 12.39 16.10 -14.55
C THR A 505 11.09 15.62 -15.18
N ARG A 506 11.13 15.28 -16.47
CA ARG A 506 9.99 14.78 -17.24
C ARG A 506 10.29 13.38 -17.75
N LEU A 507 9.45 12.43 -17.35
CA LEU A 507 9.45 11.08 -17.90
C LEU A 507 8.43 11.02 -19.04
N MET A 508 8.87 10.58 -20.22
CA MET A 508 8.03 10.49 -21.41
C MET A 508 7.94 9.07 -21.95
N ARG A 509 6.83 8.74 -22.60
CA ARG A 509 6.66 7.45 -23.26
C ARG A 509 7.77 7.26 -24.31
N TRP A 510 8.29 6.03 -24.41
CA TRP A 510 9.41 5.69 -25.30
C TRP A 510 9.25 6.18 -26.74
N ASP A 511 8.10 5.95 -27.37
CA ASP A 511 7.83 6.34 -28.76
C ASP A 511 7.78 7.86 -28.95
N ARG A 512 7.24 8.60 -27.96
CA ARG A 512 7.24 10.06 -27.92
C ARG A 512 8.65 10.61 -27.74
N TYR A 513 9.43 10.00 -26.86
CA TYR A 513 10.83 10.33 -26.63
C TYR A 513 11.67 10.13 -27.91
N GLN A 514 11.51 9.01 -28.62
CA GLN A 514 12.22 8.78 -29.89
C GLN A 514 11.80 9.78 -30.96
N THR A 515 10.50 10.08 -31.08
CA THR A 515 10.01 11.08 -32.05
C THR A 515 10.61 12.45 -31.77
N LEU A 516 10.63 12.87 -30.50
CA LEU A 516 11.23 14.13 -30.11
C LEU A 516 12.73 14.18 -30.40
N LYS A 517 13.44 13.08 -30.14
CA LYS A 517 14.86 12.92 -30.42
C LYS A 517 15.16 13.05 -31.91
N GLU A 518 14.36 12.40 -32.76
CA GLU A 518 14.48 12.43 -34.21
C GLU A 518 14.14 13.81 -34.80
N ASP A 519 13.00 14.39 -34.42
CA ASP A 519 12.51 15.67 -34.94
C ASP A 519 13.43 16.85 -34.57
N LEU A 520 13.98 16.84 -33.35
CA LEU A 520 14.89 17.89 -32.87
C LEU A 520 16.36 17.59 -33.10
N GLN A 521 16.69 16.40 -33.61
CA GLN A 521 18.06 15.91 -33.82
C GLN A 521 18.92 15.98 -32.54
N PHE A 522 18.32 15.70 -31.39
CA PHE A 522 19.03 15.67 -30.11
C PHE A 522 19.64 14.30 -29.83
N SER A 523 20.74 14.29 -29.07
CA SER A 523 21.28 13.07 -28.47
C SER A 523 20.59 12.76 -27.13
N ASP A 524 20.68 11.51 -26.66
CA ASP A 524 20.15 11.14 -25.34
C ASP A 524 20.78 11.96 -24.22
N LYS A 525 22.06 12.29 -24.34
CA LYS A 525 22.77 13.15 -23.37
C LYS A 525 22.18 14.56 -23.33
N GLN A 526 21.86 15.16 -24.48
CA GLN A 526 21.25 16.50 -24.53
C GLN A 526 19.84 16.50 -23.94
N LEU A 527 19.05 15.44 -24.16
CA LEU A 527 17.73 15.29 -23.54
C LEU A 527 17.83 15.13 -22.02
N GLN A 528 18.80 14.35 -21.54
CA GLN A 528 19.08 14.18 -20.11
C GLN A 528 19.57 15.48 -19.44
N GLU A 529 20.41 16.27 -20.11
CA GLU A 529 20.83 17.60 -19.65
C GLU A 529 19.63 18.56 -19.51
N ARG A 530 18.58 18.36 -20.32
CA ARG A 530 17.28 19.06 -20.22
C ARG A 530 16.30 18.38 -19.24
N SER A 531 16.76 17.40 -18.47
CA SER A 531 15.96 16.61 -17.51
C SER A 531 14.77 15.87 -18.16
N ILE A 532 14.94 15.40 -19.40
CA ILE A 532 13.93 14.60 -20.11
C ILE A 532 14.45 13.16 -20.21
N PHE A 533 13.69 12.21 -19.66
CA PHE A 533 14.07 10.80 -19.64
C PHE A 533 12.97 9.94 -20.27
N PRO A 534 13.35 8.86 -20.98
CA PRO A 534 12.37 7.90 -21.47
C PRO A 534 11.87 7.01 -20.34
N ILE A 535 10.58 6.68 -20.36
CA ILE A 535 10.02 5.52 -19.67
C ILE A 535 10.36 4.29 -20.52
N HIS A 536 11.00 3.33 -19.90
CA HIS A 536 11.44 2.12 -20.58
C HIS A 536 10.22 1.33 -21.14
N PRO A 537 10.28 0.79 -22.37
CA PRO A 537 9.14 0.12 -23.00
C PRO A 537 8.61 -1.09 -22.21
N SER A 538 9.49 -1.81 -21.50
CA SER A 538 9.13 -2.90 -20.59
C SER A 538 8.47 -2.46 -19.28
N PHE A 539 8.47 -1.18 -18.89
CA PHE A 539 7.89 -0.77 -17.60
C PHE A 539 6.41 -1.11 -17.50
N ARG A 540 6.01 -1.86 -16.47
CA ARG A 540 4.62 -2.29 -16.24
C ARG A 540 4.27 -2.19 -14.76
N VAL A 541 2.98 -2.05 -14.47
CA VAL A 541 2.47 -1.94 -13.09
C VAL A 541 1.55 -3.10 -12.77
N LEU A 542 1.79 -3.76 -11.65
CA LEU A 542 0.94 -4.78 -11.07
C LEU A 542 0.54 -4.34 -9.66
N ALA A 543 -0.75 -4.06 -9.46
CA ALA A 543 -1.28 -3.66 -8.15
C ALA A 543 -1.90 -4.85 -7.40
N LEU A 544 -1.73 -4.89 -6.08
CA LEU A 544 -2.37 -5.86 -5.20
C LEU A 544 -3.34 -5.15 -4.25
N ALA A 545 -4.54 -5.71 -4.12
CA ALA A 545 -5.58 -5.17 -3.27
C ALA A 545 -6.37 -6.24 -2.53
N GLU A 546 -7.00 -5.81 -1.44
CA GLU A 546 -8.05 -6.55 -0.76
C GLU A 546 -9.43 -6.14 -1.34
N PRO A 547 -10.41 -7.05 -1.36
CA PRO A 547 -11.75 -6.73 -1.86
C PRO A 547 -12.37 -5.59 -1.02
N PRO A 548 -13.12 -4.67 -1.64
CA PRO A 548 -13.80 -3.61 -0.89
C PRO A 548 -14.88 -4.19 0.03
N VAL A 549 -15.05 -3.56 1.20
CA VAL A 549 -16.10 -3.95 2.14
C VAL A 549 -17.43 -3.35 1.69
N VAL A 550 -18.29 -4.19 1.11
CA VAL A 550 -19.62 -3.81 0.60
C VAL A 550 -20.46 -3.20 1.73
N GLY A 551 -21.08 -2.04 1.47
CA GLY A 551 -21.98 -1.37 2.43
C GLY A 551 -21.29 -0.40 3.39
N THR A 552 -19.97 -0.22 3.29
CA THR A 552 -19.25 0.83 4.04
C THR A 552 -19.00 2.06 3.16
N SER A 553 -18.85 3.23 3.79
CA SER A 553 -18.55 4.49 3.09
C SER A 553 -17.14 4.52 2.44
N GLN A 554 -16.28 3.56 2.79
CA GLN A 554 -14.90 3.44 2.34
C GLN A 554 -14.73 2.50 1.14
N GLN A 555 -15.59 2.61 0.13
CA GLN A 555 -15.35 1.95 -1.15
C GLN A 555 -14.20 2.66 -1.88
N TRP A 556 -13.04 1.99 -1.93
CA TRP A 556 -11.84 2.48 -2.60
C TRP A 556 -11.94 2.32 -4.11
N LEU A 557 -12.57 1.24 -4.62
CA LEU A 557 -12.72 1.01 -6.06
C LEU A 557 -13.82 1.87 -6.68
N GLY A 558 -13.49 3.13 -6.98
CA GLY A 558 -14.36 4.07 -7.67
C GLY A 558 -14.09 4.18 -9.18
N PRO A 559 -14.89 4.99 -9.91
CA PRO A 559 -14.79 5.18 -11.36
C PRO A 559 -13.38 5.56 -11.84
N GLU A 560 -12.65 6.38 -11.08
CA GLU A 560 -11.28 6.77 -11.45
C GLU A 560 -10.31 5.59 -11.45
N LEU A 561 -10.26 4.80 -10.38
CA LEU A 561 -9.40 3.62 -10.33
C LEU A 561 -9.81 2.57 -11.35
N LEU A 562 -11.12 2.40 -11.60
CA LEU A 562 -11.61 1.47 -12.62
C LEU A 562 -10.99 1.75 -14.00
N THR A 563 -10.71 3.00 -14.34
CA THR A 563 -10.03 3.34 -15.61
C THR A 563 -8.54 2.99 -15.63
N MET A 564 -7.87 2.79 -14.49
CA MET A 564 -6.42 2.62 -14.42
C MET A 564 -5.93 1.20 -14.73
N PHE A 565 -6.68 0.16 -14.37
CA PHE A 565 -6.25 -1.25 -14.42
C PHE A 565 -7.27 -2.16 -15.09
N LEU A 566 -6.81 -3.34 -15.50
CA LEU A 566 -7.66 -4.54 -15.66
C LEU A 566 -7.60 -5.38 -14.38
N TYR A 567 -8.75 -5.86 -13.93
CA TYR A 567 -8.91 -6.50 -12.63
C TYR A 567 -8.99 -8.02 -12.76
N HIS A 568 -8.28 -8.70 -11.88
CA HIS A 568 -8.40 -10.15 -11.71
C HIS A 568 -8.66 -10.48 -10.26
N THR A 569 -9.54 -11.44 -10.01
CA THR A 569 -9.89 -11.84 -8.65
C THR A 569 -9.17 -13.14 -8.28
N VAL A 570 -8.40 -13.12 -7.20
CA VAL A 570 -7.78 -14.31 -6.62
C VAL A 570 -8.78 -14.93 -5.66
N THR A 571 -9.49 -15.95 -6.12
CA THR A 571 -10.46 -16.69 -5.31
C THR A 571 -9.77 -17.55 -4.27
N PRO A 572 -10.38 -17.77 -3.09
CA PRO A 572 -9.93 -18.79 -2.16
C PRO A 572 -9.82 -20.15 -2.86
N LEU A 573 -8.76 -20.90 -2.59
CA LEU A 573 -8.54 -22.21 -3.19
C LEU A 573 -9.66 -23.19 -2.80
N ALA A 574 -10.08 -24.03 -3.75
CA ALA A 574 -10.98 -25.13 -3.43
C ALA A 574 -10.29 -26.11 -2.48
N LYS A 575 -11.07 -26.80 -1.63
CA LYS A 575 -10.53 -27.71 -0.61
C LYS A 575 -9.55 -28.74 -1.17
N ALA A 576 -9.82 -29.32 -2.34
CA ALA A 576 -8.94 -30.30 -2.99
C ALA A 576 -7.62 -29.68 -3.47
N GLU A 577 -7.65 -28.45 -4.00
CA GLU A 577 -6.44 -27.74 -4.43
C GLU A 577 -5.60 -27.30 -3.23
N GLU A 578 -6.25 -26.78 -2.18
CA GLU A 578 -5.57 -26.36 -0.94
C GLU A 578 -4.93 -27.57 -0.23
N MET A 579 -5.59 -28.74 -0.26
CA MET A 579 -5.02 -30.01 0.21
C MET A 579 -3.78 -30.41 -0.60
N GLY A 580 -3.86 -30.41 -1.94
CA GLY A 580 -2.72 -30.74 -2.80
C GLY A 580 -1.53 -29.79 -2.58
N LEU A 581 -1.80 -28.50 -2.36
CA LEU A 581 -0.79 -27.51 -2.03
C LEU A 581 -0.12 -27.79 -0.68
N ILE A 582 -0.91 -28.11 0.36
CA ILE A 582 -0.38 -28.47 1.69
C ILE A 582 0.48 -29.72 1.61
N GLN A 583 0.01 -30.78 0.95
CA GLN A 583 0.75 -32.03 0.80
C GLN A 583 2.06 -31.85 0.02
N GLY A 584 2.05 -30.99 -1.01
CA GLY A 584 3.25 -30.70 -1.79
C GLY A 584 4.29 -29.87 -1.05
N LEU A 585 3.88 -28.91 -0.21
CA LEU A 585 4.80 -28.07 0.58
C LEU A 585 5.19 -28.69 1.93
N CYS A 586 4.36 -29.57 2.49
CA CYS A 586 4.52 -30.19 3.81
C CYS A 586 4.27 -31.71 3.69
N PRO A 587 5.21 -32.48 3.12
CA PRO A 587 4.97 -33.90 2.81
C PRO A 587 4.78 -34.79 4.05
N ASN A 588 5.33 -34.42 5.21
CA ASN A 588 5.27 -35.25 6.42
C ASN A 588 4.10 -34.90 7.35
N ILE A 589 3.08 -34.17 6.87
CA ILE A 589 1.90 -33.84 7.68
C ILE A 589 1.00 -35.07 7.88
N PRO A 590 0.47 -35.30 9.11
CA PRO A 590 -0.57 -36.30 9.31
C PRO A 590 -1.81 -35.97 8.46
N PRO A 591 -2.27 -36.89 7.58
CA PRO A 591 -3.34 -36.61 6.61
C PRO A 591 -4.67 -36.27 7.28
N GLU A 592 -4.94 -36.86 8.45
CA GLU A 592 -6.12 -36.56 9.26
C GLU A 592 -6.10 -35.12 9.77
N ALA A 593 -4.94 -34.63 10.20
CA ALA A 593 -4.79 -33.27 10.72
C ALA A 593 -5.03 -32.20 9.63
N SER A 594 -4.46 -32.41 8.43
CA SER A 594 -4.71 -31.51 7.30
C SER A 594 -6.18 -31.49 6.88
N GLU A 595 -6.84 -32.65 6.91
CA GLU A 595 -8.26 -32.78 6.54
C GLU A 595 -9.17 -32.09 7.57
N GLN A 596 -8.91 -32.24 8.87
CA GLN A 596 -9.65 -31.56 9.94
C GLN A 596 -9.47 -30.03 9.86
N LEU A 597 -8.25 -29.54 9.69
CA LEU A 597 -7.96 -28.11 9.54
C LEU A 597 -8.66 -27.49 8.33
N LEU A 598 -8.65 -28.18 7.19
CA LEU A 598 -9.34 -27.72 5.99
C LEU A 598 -10.85 -27.77 6.15
N ARG A 599 -11.42 -28.80 6.79
CA ARG A 599 -12.86 -28.85 7.11
C ARG A 599 -13.28 -27.66 7.96
N LEU A 600 -12.54 -27.36 9.04
CA LEU A 600 -12.79 -26.21 9.90
C LEU A 600 -12.75 -24.91 9.11
N THR A 601 -11.67 -24.70 8.35
CA THR A 601 -11.46 -23.43 7.65
C THR A 601 -12.50 -23.19 6.56
N HIS A 602 -12.82 -24.21 5.75
CA HIS A 602 -13.85 -24.11 4.72
C HIS A 602 -15.25 -23.97 5.32
N SER A 603 -15.52 -24.58 6.47
CA SER A 603 -16.77 -24.35 7.21
C SER A 603 -16.91 -22.89 7.63
N LEU A 604 -15.87 -22.31 8.24
CA LEU A 604 -15.85 -20.89 8.65
C LEU A 604 -15.99 -19.93 7.46
N ARG A 605 -15.30 -20.20 6.34
CA ARG A 605 -15.37 -19.38 5.10
C ARG A 605 -16.78 -19.38 4.48
N ASN A 606 -17.53 -20.47 4.62
CA ASN A 606 -18.88 -20.62 4.05
C ASN A 606 -20.00 -20.07 4.94
N MET A 607 -19.70 -19.71 6.20
CA MET A 607 -20.68 -19.12 7.10
C MET A 607 -20.95 -17.65 6.75
N ASN A 608 -22.21 -17.24 6.82
CA ASN A 608 -22.64 -15.85 6.57
C ASN A 608 -22.52 -14.95 7.81
N ASP A 609 -22.01 -15.48 8.93
CA ASP A 609 -21.86 -14.74 10.18
C ASP A 609 -20.57 -13.88 10.16
N PRO A 610 -20.64 -12.57 10.43
CA PRO A 610 -19.46 -11.69 10.48
C PRO A 610 -18.37 -12.16 11.44
N THR A 611 -18.73 -12.78 12.58
CA THR A 611 -17.72 -13.29 13.53
C THR A 611 -16.97 -14.49 12.94
N ALA A 612 -17.68 -15.41 12.30
CA ALA A 612 -17.08 -16.53 11.59
C ALA A 612 -16.19 -16.08 10.41
N GLN A 613 -16.59 -15.04 9.66
CA GLN A 613 -15.77 -14.48 8.57
C GLN A 613 -14.48 -13.82 9.07
N SER A 614 -14.53 -13.16 10.23
CA SER A 614 -13.33 -12.61 10.90
C SER A 614 -12.38 -13.73 11.38
N LEU A 615 -12.92 -14.83 11.90
CA LEU A 615 -12.12 -16.01 12.25
C LEU A 615 -11.53 -16.68 11.00
N ALA A 616 -12.29 -16.76 9.91
CA ALA A 616 -11.84 -17.31 8.63
C ALA A 616 -10.69 -16.49 8.01
N SER A 617 -10.70 -15.15 8.18
CA SER A 617 -9.60 -14.30 7.70
C SER A 617 -8.31 -14.51 8.49
N SER A 618 -8.41 -14.85 9.77
CA SER A 618 -7.28 -15.22 10.64
C SER A 618 -6.67 -16.58 10.26
N LEU A 619 -7.46 -17.49 9.68
CA LEU A 619 -7.03 -18.79 9.15
C LEU A 619 -6.78 -18.74 7.63
N SER A 620 -5.96 -17.78 7.21
CA SER A 620 -5.54 -17.67 5.81
C SER A 620 -4.70 -18.88 5.37
N THR A 621 -4.61 -19.15 4.07
CA THR A 621 -3.81 -20.27 3.53
C THR A 621 -2.33 -20.18 3.98
N ARG A 622 -1.80 -18.96 4.15
CA ARG A 622 -0.48 -18.72 4.77
C ARG A 622 -0.40 -19.28 6.19
N GLN A 623 -1.39 -19.00 7.04
CA GLN A 623 -1.42 -19.51 8.41
C GLN A 623 -1.64 -21.02 8.46
N LEU A 624 -2.46 -21.57 7.56
CA LEU A 624 -2.62 -23.02 7.43
C LEU A 624 -1.28 -23.69 7.11
N LEU A 625 -0.52 -23.15 6.16
CA LEU A 625 0.81 -23.68 5.83
C LEU A 625 1.77 -23.60 7.02
N ARG A 626 1.73 -22.53 7.82
CA ARG A 626 2.53 -22.42 9.04
C ARG A 626 2.16 -23.51 10.06
N ILE A 627 0.87 -23.69 10.34
CA ILE A 627 0.38 -24.75 11.23
C ILE A 627 0.82 -26.12 10.69
N CYS A 628 0.66 -26.35 9.38
CA CYS A 628 1.02 -27.61 8.73
C CYS A 628 2.52 -27.92 8.83
N ARG A 629 3.40 -26.93 8.61
CA ARG A 629 4.86 -27.08 8.79
C ARG A 629 5.22 -27.44 10.22
N ARG A 630 4.55 -26.84 11.21
CA ARG A 630 4.76 -27.16 12.62
C ARG A 630 4.31 -28.57 12.97
N LEU A 631 3.11 -28.97 12.56
CA LEU A 631 2.61 -30.33 12.77
C LEU A 631 3.47 -31.39 12.06
N SER A 632 4.08 -31.03 10.93
CA SER A 632 5.01 -31.90 10.20
C SER A 632 6.32 -32.15 10.96
N GLN A 633 6.76 -31.24 11.85
CA GLN A 633 7.94 -31.43 12.69
C GLN A 633 7.60 -31.92 14.11
N HIS A 634 6.39 -31.61 14.58
CA HIS A 634 5.86 -31.98 15.89
C HIS A 634 4.47 -32.62 15.75
N PRO A 635 4.37 -33.91 15.35
CA PRO A 635 3.10 -34.57 15.10
C PRO A 635 2.21 -34.74 16.33
N ASP A 636 2.80 -34.76 17.53
CA ASP A 636 2.09 -34.93 18.81
C ASP A 636 1.36 -33.65 19.26
N GLU A 637 1.53 -32.53 18.55
CA GLU A 637 0.93 -31.27 18.93
C GLU A 637 -0.58 -31.22 18.63
N SER A 638 -1.37 -30.72 19.60
CA SER A 638 -2.81 -30.56 19.45
C SER A 638 -3.16 -29.55 18.35
N ILE A 639 -4.02 -29.98 17.41
CA ILE A 639 -4.59 -29.14 16.36
C ILE A 639 -5.41 -28.00 16.99
N ALA A 640 -6.15 -28.27 18.07
CA ALA A 640 -6.92 -27.27 18.80
C ALA A 640 -6.03 -26.16 19.33
N HIS A 641 -4.87 -26.52 19.92
CA HIS A 641 -3.89 -25.55 20.42
C HIS A 641 -3.33 -24.67 19.28
N ALA A 642 -2.95 -25.29 18.15
CA ALA A 642 -2.41 -24.57 17.01
C ALA A 642 -3.41 -23.57 16.40
N VAL A 643 -4.69 -23.95 16.28
CA VAL A 643 -5.76 -23.08 15.81
C VAL A 643 -6.04 -21.94 16.80
N ASN A 644 -6.16 -22.26 18.09
CA ASN A 644 -6.37 -21.25 19.14
C ASN A 644 -5.24 -20.22 19.17
N LYS A 645 -4.00 -20.65 18.98
CA LYS A 645 -2.82 -19.78 18.87
C LYS A 645 -2.90 -18.88 17.63
N ALA A 646 -3.20 -19.42 16.46
CA ALA A 646 -3.30 -18.65 15.22
C ALA A 646 -4.40 -17.58 15.28
N CYS A 647 -5.54 -17.89 15.90
CA CYS A 647 -6.66 -16.97 16.07
C CYS A 647 -6.52 -16.02 17.29
N LEU A 648 -5.44 -16.13 18.08
CA LEU A 648 -5.31 -15.45 19.38
C LEU A 648 -6.57 -15.57 20.24
N SER A 649 -7.11 -16.79 20.36
CA SER A 649 -8.44 -17.03 20.94
C SER A 649 -8.63 -16.52 22.37
N ARG A 650 -7.53 -16.35 23.10
CA ARG A 650 -7.48 -15.75 24.44
C ARG A 650 -7.92 -14.29 24.48
N PHE A 651 -7.68 -13.53 23.42
CA PHE A 651 -8.06 -12.12 23.30
C PHE A 651 -9.37 -11.91 22.53
N LEU A 652 -10.00 -12.98 22.06
CA LEU A 652 -11.30 -12.88 21.39
C LEU A 652 -12.41 -12.54 22.39
N PRO A 653 -13.39 -11.71 21.99
CA PRO A 653 -14.62 -11.53 22.76
C PRO A 653 -15.30 -12.87 23.06
N SER A 654 -16.01 -12.96 24.18
CA SER A 654 -16.67 -14.20 24.66
C SER A 654 -17.54 -14.87 23.59
N LEU A 655 -18.30 -14.09 22.81
CA LEU A 655 -19.13 -14.60 21.71
C LEU A 655 -18.31 -15.22 20.58
N ALA A 656 -17.23 -14.55 20.15
CA ALA A 656 -16.37 -15.04 19.08
C ALA A 656 -15.59 -16.29 19.51
N ARG A 657 -15.16 -16.33 20.77
CA ARG A 657 -14.51 -17.50 21.36
C ARG A 657 -15.46 -18.69 21.46
N ALA A 658 -16.68 -18.50 21.96
CA ALA A 658 -17.69 -19.56 22.02
C ALA A 658 -18.05 -20.08 20.61
N SER A 659 -18.08 -19.18 19.61
CA SER A 659 -18.26 -19.56 18.21
C SER A 659 -17.09 -20.42 17.71
N LEU A 660 -15.84 -20.06 18.02
CA LEU A 660 -14.66 -20.85 17.67
C LEU A 660 -14.70 -22.25 18.31
N GLU A 661 -14.96 -22.33 19.62
CA GLU A 661 -15.04 -23.59 20.37
C GLU A 661 -16.12 -24.53 19.81
N LYS A 662 -17.30 -23.97 19.47
CA LYS A 662 -18.38 -24.72 18.81
C LYS A 662 -17.96 -25.28 17.45
N ASN A 663 -17.26 -24.49 16.64
CA ASN A 663 -16.81 -24.92 15.30
C ASN A 663 -15.68 -25.96 15.37
N LEU A 664 -14.79 -25.87 16.37
CA LEU A 664 -13.78 -26.88 16.65
C LEU A 664 -14.43 -28.22 17.00
N ALA A 665 -15.39 -28.22 17.92
CA ALA A 665 -16.14 -29.42 18.30
C ALA A 665 -16.89 -30.05 17.11
N ASN A 666 -17.52 -29.23 16.27
CA ASN A 666 -18.21 -29.71 15.06
C ASN A 666 -17.27 -30.40 14.05
N CYS A 667 -15.99 -30.04 14.06
CA CYS A 667 -14.98 -30.61 13.17
C CYS A 667 -14.21 -31.79 13.79
N SER A 668 -14.68 -32.30 14.94
CA SER A 668 -14.01 -33.35 15.72
C SER A 668 -12.60 -32.95 16.17
N ILE A 669 -12.35 -31.64 16.30
CA ILE A 669 -11.11 -31.11 16.87
C ILE A 669 -11.39 -30.90 18.36
N GLU A 670 -11.10 -31.93 19.14
CA GLU A 670 -11.24 -31.88 20.59
C GLU A 670 -9.98 -31.28 21.20
N ASP A 671 -10.17 -30.25 22.04
CA ASP A 671 -9.14 -29.81 22.96
C ASP A 671 -9.12 -30.82 24.11
N LYS A 672 -8.38 -31.92 23.94
CA LYS A 672 -8.17 -32.85 25.04
C LYS A 672 -7.33 -32.09 26.07
N PRO A 673 -7.87 -31.74 27.25
CA PRO A 673 -7.01 -31.22 28.31
C PRO A 673 -5.99 -32.31 28.59
N ASP A 674 -4.71 -32.01 28.36
CA ASP A 674 -3.66 -32.97 28.65
C ASP A 674 -3.76 -33.27 30.15
N PRO A 675 -4.10 -34.49 30.59
CA PRO A 675 -4.29 -34.78 32.01
C PRO A 675 -3.01 -34.53 32.82
N ALA A 676 -1.87 -34.43 32.14
CA ALA A 676 -0.56 -34.11 32.68
C ALA A 676 -0.24 -32.59 32.71
N GLU A 677 -1.12 -31.69 32.24
CA GLU A 677 -0.83 -30.23 32.22
C GLU A 677 -0.60 -29.63 33.61
N HIS A 678 -1.15 -30.25 34.66
CA HIS A 678 -0.97 -29.82 36.04
C HIS A 678 0.26 -30.44 36.74
N THR A 679 0.92 -31.42 36.11
CA THR A 679 2.01 -32.22 36.71
C THR A 679 3.27 -32.35 35.85
N ARG A 680 3.29 -31.83 34.61
CA ARG A 680 4.52 -31.80 33.80
C ARG A 680 5.51 -30.79 34.35
N GLU A 681 6.62 -31.30 34.88
CA GLU A 681 7.85 -30.54 34.97
C GLU A 681 8.26 -30.13 33.55
N TYR A 682 8.51 -28.85 33.32
CA TYR A 682 9.08 -28.34 32.07
C TYR A 682 10.59 -28.30 32.22
N PRO A 683 11.34 -29.35 31.83
CA PRO A 683 12.79 -29.33 31.94
C PRO A 683 13.32 -28.20 31.05
N CYS A 684 14.05 -27.27 31.67
CA CYS A 684 14.86 -26.30 30.96
C CYS A 684 16.31 -26.48 31.40
N MET A 685 17.11 -27.07 30.51
CA MET A 685 18.50 -27.35 30.79
C MET A 685 19.34 -27.12 29.54
N VAL A 686 20.56 -26.64 29.76
CA VAL A 686 21.61 -26.61 28.75
C VAL A 686 22.62 -27.69 29.11
N LYS A 687 22.72 -28.74 28.30
CA LYS A 687 23.70 -29.83 28.46
C LYS A 687 24.45 -30.03 27.15
N ASP A 688 25.77 -30.15 27.22
CA ASP A 688 26.65 -30.40 26.06
C ASP A 688 26.43 -29.45 24.87
N GLY A 689 26.11 -28.19 25.14
CA GLY A 689 25.86 -27.18 24.10
C GLY A 689 24.49 -27.30 23.42
N VAL A 690 23.57 -28.09 23.97
CA VAL A 690 22.19 -28.23 23.51
C VAL A 690 21.24 -27.72 24.60
N LEU A 691 20.37 -26.78 24.22
CA LEU A 691 19.27 -26.31 25.04
C LEU A 691 18.09 -27.23 24.85
N THR A 692 17.52 -27.74 25.93
CA THR A 692 16.23 -28.45 25.93
C THR A 692 15.23 -27.63 26.75
N ILE A 693 14.08 -27.31 26.16
CA ILE A 693 12.93 -26.70 26.84
C ILE A 693 11.72 -27.61 26.58
N GLY A 694 11.17 -28.20 27.64
CA GLY A 694 10.08 -29.17 27.50
C GLY A 694 10.54 -30.36 26.67
N ASN A 695 9.88 -30.61 25.54
CA ASN A 695 10.22 -31.71 24.63
C ASN A 695 11.07 -31.28 23.43
N VAL A 696 11.45 -30.01 23.34
CA VAL A 696 12.13 -29.44 22.16
C VAL A 696 13.58 -29.12 22.50
N SER A 697 14.49 -29.50 21.62
CA SER A 697 15.93 -29.24 21.79
C SER A 697 16.51 -28.48 20.61
N ALA A 698 17.44 -27.57 20.89
CA ALA A 698 18.13 -26.75 19.91
C ALA A 698 19.60 -26.55 20.28
N PRO A 699 20.52 -26.48 19.30
CA PRO A 699 21.92 -26.15 19.58
C PRO A 699 22.04 -24.73 20.12
N VAL A 700 22.84 -24.56 21.16
CA VAL A 700 23.19 -23.25 21.73
C VAL A 700 24.14 -22.55 20.78
N TYR A 701 23.84 -21.31 20.43
CA TYR A 701 24.66 -20.52 19.53
C TYR A 701 25.98 -20.11 20.22
N ASN A 702 27.04 -19.89 19.45
CA ASN A 702 28.29 -19.36 19.99
C ASN A 702 28.59 -18.00 19.35
N PRO A 703 28.19 -16.89 20.00
CA PRO A 703 28.34 -15.56 19.42
C PRO A 703 29.78 -15.06 19.55
N SER A 704 30.25 -14.34 18.54
CA SER A 704 31.46 -13.51 18.62
C SER A 704 31.29 -12.39 19.65
N GLU A 705 30.10 -11.79 19.74
CA GLU A 705 29.76 -10.68 20.62
C GLU A 705 28.93 -11.12 21.84
N LYS A 706 29.55 -11.76 22.83
CA LYS A 706 28.86 -12.24 24.04
C LYS A 706 28.14 -11.12 24.83
N MET A 707 28.61 -9.88 24.76
CA MET A 707 27.99 -8.75 25.47
C MET A 707 26.60 -8.37 24.94
N LYS A 708 26.22 -8.83 23.74
CA LYS A 708 24.88 -8.62 23.17
C LYS A 708 23.88 -9.72 23.56
N VAL A 709 24.33 -10.78 24.23
CA VAL A 709 23.42 -11.79 24.77
C VAL A 709 22.81 -11.22 26.05
N PRO A 710 21.49 -11.13 26.15
CA PRO A 710 20.86 -10.62 27.37
C PRO A 710 21.15 -11.51 28.58
N ASP A 711 21.24 -10.90 29.76
CA ASP A 711 21.24 -11.57 31.04
C ASP A 711 20.14 -10.95 31.91
N VAL A 712 19.17 -11.76 32.32
CA VAL A 712 17.95 -11.30 32.99
C VAL A 712 17.62 -12.19 34.17
N LEU A 713 17.32 -11.56 35.31
CA LEU A 713 16.72 -12.26 36.44
C LEU A 713 15.33 -12.75 36.04
N PHE A 714 15.24 -14.07 35.87
CA PHE A 714 14.04 -14.79 35.47
C PHE A 714 13.78 -15.92 36.44
N TYR A 715 12.54 -16.01 36.90
CA TYR A 715 12.07 -17.11 37.73
C TYR A 715 11.17 -17.99 36.88
N ASP A 716 11.47 -19.27 36.89
CA ASP A 716 10.82 -20.23 36.01
C ASP A 716 9.35 -20.40 36.44
N ASN A 717 8.46 -20.08 35.51
CA ASN A 717 7.02 -20.26 35.65
C ASN A 717 6.59 -21.26 34.57
N PRO A 718 5.88 -22.36 34.91
CA PRO A 718 5.38 -23.34 33.94
C PRO A 718 4.69 -22.72 32.72
N GLN A 719 3.91 -21.64 32.90
CA GLN A 719 3.24 -20.96 31.78
C GLN A 719 4.22 -20.25 30.84
N HIS A 720 5.23 -19.57 31.40
CA HIS A 720 6.26 -18.94 30.58
C HIS A 720 7.14 -19.99 29.88
N MET A 721 7.40 -21.14 30.54
CA MET A 721 8.12 -22.25 29.93
C MET A 721 7.37 -22.83 28.74
N LYS A 722 6.05 -23.04 28.86
CA LYS A 722 5.19 -23.47 27.74
C LYS A 722 5.26 -22.47 26.57
N VAL A 723 5.22 -21.17 26.85
CA VAL A 723 5.35 -20.13 25.81
C VAL A 723 6.75 -20.18 25.17
N MET A 724 7.82 -20.33 25.94
CA MET A 724 9.19 -20.44 25.41
C MET A 724 9.43 -21.73 24.61
N GLU A 725 8.83 -22.85 25.00
CA GLU A 725 8.84 -24.09 24.23
C GLU A 725 8.15 -23.87 22.87
N ASP A 726 6.97 -23.25 22.86
CA ASP A 726 6.27 -22.93 21.62
C ASP A 726 7.04 -21.91 20.76
N MET A 727 7.71 -20.94 21.37
CA MET A 727 8.60 -20.01 20.68
C MET A 727 9.79 -20.74 20.07
N LEU A 728 10.35 -21.74 20.75
CA LEU A 728 11.47 -22.52 20.25
C LEU A 728 11.09 -23.31 19.00
N LYS A 729 9.92 -23.95 18.99
CA LYS A 729 9.39 -24.66 17.80
C LYS A 729 9.31 -23.75 16.58
N ASP A 730 8.68 -22.58 16.72
CA ASP A 730 8.50 -21.65 15.60
C ASP A 730 9.83 -21.00 15.18
N PHE A 731 10.72 -20.73 16.14
CA PHE A 731 12.05 -20.20 15.86
C PHE A 731 12.89 -21.17 15.01
N LEU A 732 12.83 -22.48 15.31
CA LEU A 732 13.50 -23.53 14.54
C LEU A 732 12.93 -23.70 13.13
N LEU A 733 11.63 -23.42 12.95
CA LEU A 733 10.99 -23.34 11.61
C LEU A 733 11.43 -22.12 10.80
N GLY A 734 12.20 -21.20 11.41
CA GLY A 734 12.66 -19.98 10.77
C GLY A 734 11.64 -18.84 10.78
N GLU A 735 10.58 -18.93 11.60
CA GLU A 735 9.54 -17.93 11.67
C GLU A 735 9.99 -16.70 12.47
N HIS A 736 9.44 -15.54 12.12
CA HIS A 736 9.51 -14.34 12.95
C HIS A 736 8.42 -14.41 14.01
N LEU A 737 8.71 -13.95 15.24
CA LEU A 737 7.81 -14.13 16.38
C LEU A 737 7.14 -12.81 16.77
N LEU A 738 5.87 -12.88 17.17
CA LEU A 738 5.10 -11.76 17.72
C LEU A 738 4.52 -12.16 19.08
N LEU A 739 4.92 -11.47 20.14
CA LEU A 739 4.35 -11.66 21.47
C LEU A 739 3.33 -10.56 21.75
N VAL A 740 2.09 -10.96 22.04
CA VAL A 740 0.96 -10.07 22.32
C VAL A 740 0.47 -10.29 23.74
N GLY A 741 0.25 -9.23 24.48
CA GLY A 741 -0.26 -9.31 25.85
C GLY A 741 -0.37 -7.95 26.52
N ASN A 742 -0.95 -7.91 27.72
CA ASN A 742 -1.07 -6.67 28.49
C ASN A 742 0.31 -6.10 28.89
N GLN A 743 0.35 -4.83 29.29
CA GLN A 743 1.58 -4.23 29.79
C GLN A 743 1.96 -4.85 31.13
N GLY A 744 3.26 -5.11 31.34
CA GLY A 744 3.77 -5.62 32.62
C GLY A 744 3.59 -7.13 32.88
N VAL A 745 3.10 -7.91 31.90
CA VAL A 745 2.95 -9.38 32.01
C VAL A 745 4.27 -10.15 31.87
N GLY A 746 5.36 -9.50 31.46
CA GLY A 746 6.69 -10.12 31.34
C GLY A 746 7.19 -10.43 29.92
N LYS A 747 6.54 -9.91 28.86
CA LYS A 747 6.95 -10.08 27.44
C LYS A 747 8.46 -9.89 27.20
N ASN A 748 9.01 -8.77 27.66
CA ASN A 748 10.45 -8.46 27.57
C ASN A 748 11.30 -9.49 28.31
N LYS A 749 10.91 -9.90 29.53
CA LYS A 749 11.65 -10.90 30.31
C LYS A 749 11.69 -12.27 29.64
N ILE A 750 10.57 -12.68 29.02
CA ILE A 750 10.47 -13.97 28.31
C ILE A 750 11.41 -13.97 27.11
N VAL A 751 11.41 -12.92 26.29
CA VAL A 751 12.33 -12.82 25.14
C VAL A 751 13.78 -12.79 25.58
N ASP A 752 14.10 -12.02 26.61
CA ASP A 752 15.48 -11.91 27.12
C ASP A 752 15.97 -13.26 27.65
N ARG A 753 15.12 -13.96 28.41
CA ARG A 753 15.44 -15.30 28.90
C ARG A 753 15.59 -16.30 27.75
N PHE A 754 14.71 -16.27 26.76
CA PHE A 754 14.76 -17.13 25.58
C PHE A 754 16.08 -16.95 24.80
N LEU A 755 16.50 -15.71 24.57
CA LEU A 755 17.74 -15.40 23.87
C LEU A 755 18.99 -15.70 24.71
N HIS A 756 18.91 -15.51 26.02
CA HIS A 756 19.96 -15.93 26.96
C HIS A 756 20.20 -17.44 26.88
N LEU A 757 19.14 -18.23 26.94
CA LEU A 757 19.19 -19.70 26.87
C LEU A 757 19.74 -20.21 25.53
N LEU A 758 19.37 -19.57 24.42
CA LEU A 758 19.91 -19.88 23.09
C LEU A 758 21.31 -19.30 22.84
N ASN A 759 21.81 -18.46 23.75
CA ASN A 759 23.05 -17.70 23.62
C ASN A 759 23.10 -16.89 22.31
N ARG A 760 21.98 -16.29 21.92
CA ARG A 760 21.82 -15.52 20.68
C ARG A 760 21.98 -14.01 20.95
N PRO A 761 22.81 -13.30 20.16
CA PRO A 761 22.99 -11.85 20.33
C PRO A 761 21.74 -11.12 19.85
N ARG A 762 21.35 -10.06 20.57
CA ARG A 762 20.21 -9.22 20.21
C ARG A 762 20.60 -7.79 19.89
N GLU A 763 19.83 -7.18 19.00
CA GLU A 763 19.72 -5.74 18.82
C GLU A 763 18.34 -5.32 19.30
N TYR A 764 18.24 -4.29 20.15
CA TYR A 764 16.98 -3.84 20.72
C TYR A 764 16.56 -2.51 20.11
N LEU A 765 15.28 -2.38 19.75
CA LEU A 765 14.69 -1.16 19.22
C LEU A 765 13.29 -0.94 19.80
N GLN A 766 13.07 0.19 20.44
CA GLN A 766 11.74 0.59 20.92
C GLN A 766 11.12 1.59 19.94
N LEU A 767 9.88 1.33 19.52
CA LEU A 767 9.14 2.22 18.62
C LEU A 767 8.21 3.15 19.38
N HIS A 768 7.95 4.32 18.82
CA HIS A 768 7.05 5.33 19.35
C HIS A 768 6.35 6.08 18.20
N ARG A 769 5.43 6.98 18.54
CA ARG A 769 4.60 7.71 17.56
C ARG A 769 5.41 8.62 16.64
N ASP A 770 6.58 9.08 17.08
CA ASP A 770 7.46 9.95 16.30
C ASP A 770 8.58 9.19 15.58
N THR A 771 8.58 7.85 15.64
CA THR A 771 9.58 7.07 14.91
C THR A 771 9.41 7.29 13.42
N THR A 772 10.50 7.61 12.74
CA THR A 772 10.54 7.77 11.27
C THR A 772 11.30 6.62 10.62
N VAL A 773 11.15 6.47 9.30
CA VAL A 773 11.94 5.53 8.49
C VAL A 773 13.44 5.81 8.62
N GLN A 774 13.82 7.08 8.74
CA GLN A 774 15.20 7.47 8.91
C GLN A 774 15.75 7.00 10.25
N THR A 775 15.05 7.24 11.36
CA THR A 775 15.48 6.77 12.70
C THR A 775 15.45 5.25 12.82
N LEU A 776 14.58 4.58 12.06
CA LEU A 776 14.53 3.13 11.98
C LEU A 776 15.78 2.55 11.30
N THR A 777 16.38 3.27 10.34
CA THR A 777 17.45 2.75 9.46
C THR A 777 18.83 3.31 9.76
N LEU A 778 18.91 4.53 10.27
CA LEU A 778 20.13 5.26 10.55
C LEU A 778 20.07 5.88 11.93
N GLN A 779 21.22 5.92 12.60
CA GLN A 779 21.41 6.61 13.86
C GLN A 779 22.37 7.79 13.65
N PRO A 780 21.97 9.02 13.96
CA PRO A 780 22.90 10.14 13.92
C PRO A 780 23.92 10.00 15.07
N SER A 781 25.20 10.08 14.74
CA SER A 781 26.32 10.22 15.68
C SER A 781 27.07 11.52 15.37
N VAL A 782 27.68 12.14 16.37
CA VAL A 782 28.51 13.33 16.16
C VAL A 782 29.97 12.91 16.31
N ARG A 783 30.76 13.09 15.26
CA ARG A 783 32.20 12.86 15.26
C ARG A 783 32.90 14.15 14.85
N ASP A 784 33.79 14.65 15.71
CA ASP A 784 34.55 15.89 15.46
C ASP A 784 33.67 17.11 15.11
N GLY A 785 32.48 17.21 15.71
CA GLY A 785 31.51 18.28 15.45
C GLY A 785 30.68 18.10 14.17
N ILE A 786 30.86 17.00 13.42
CA ILE A 786 30.10 16.68 12.21
C ILE A 786 29.10 15.56 12.51
N ILE A 787 27.86 15.71 12.07
CA ILE A 787 26.84 14.65 12.17
C ILE A 787 27.15 13.57 11.12
N THR A 788 27.58 12.40 11.58
CA THR A 788 27.75 11.18 10.78
C THR A 788 26.57 10.24 11.02
N TYR A 789 26.05 9.61 9.97
CA TYR A 789 24.98 8.63 10.12
C TYR A 789 25.56 7.22 10.16
N GLU A 790 25.25 6.49 11.22
CA GLU A 790 25.64 5.09 11.43
C GLU A 790 24.45 4.16 11.22
N ASP A 791 24.74 2.87 11.00
CA ASP A 791 23.71 1.85 10.89
C ASP A 791 22.92 1.72 12.20
N SER A 792 21.59 1.74 12.10
CA SER A 792 20.69 1.51 13.24
C SER A 792 20.78 0.06 13.76
N PRO A 793 20.20 -0.24 14.94
CA PRO A 793 20.08 -1.61 15.44
C PRO A 793 19.43 -2.58 14.44
N LEU A 794 18.44 -2.13 13.68
CA LEU A 794 17.81 -2.92 12.60
C LEU A 794 18.83 -3.32 11.53
N VAL A 795 19.58 -2.36 11.00
CA VAL A 795 20.54 -2.62 9.92
C VAL A 795 21.71 -3.48 10.42
N LYS A 796 22.16 -3.26 11.66
CA LYS A 796 23.17 -4.10 12.33
C LYS A 796 22.68 -5.54 12.49
N ALA A 797 21.43 -5.75 12.90
CA ALA A 797 20.86 -7.08 13.05
C ALA A 797 20.82 -7.84 11.72
N VAL A 798 20.36 -7.16 10.66
CA VAL A 798 20.30 -7.72 9.30
C VAL A 798 21.68 -8.12 8.78
N LYS A 799 22.71 -7.29 9.03
CA LYS A 799 24.10 -7.55 8.58
C LYS A 799 24.77 -8.71 9.30
N HIS A 800 24.64 -8.77 10.62
CA HIS A 800 25.36 -9.72 11.46
C HIS A 800 24.56 -10.97 11.80
N GLY A 801 23.29 -11.06 11.38
CA GLY A 801 22.42 -12.17 11.74
C GLY A 801 22.00 -12.17 13.20
N HIS A 802 22.01 -11.00 13.85
CA HIS A 802 21.51 -10.87 15.21
C HIS A 802 19.99 -10.91 15.24
N ILE A 803 19.44 -11.19 16.41
CA ILE A 803 18.01 -11.16 16.64
C ILE A 803 17.59 -9.70 16.88
N LEU A 804 16.69 -9.17 16.06
CA LEU A 804 16.12 -7.86 16.31
C LEU A 804 14.89 -7.99 17.22
N VAL A 805 14.96 -7.37 18.40
CA VAL A 805 13.83 -7.26 19.32
C VAL A 805 13.20 -5.87 19.14
N ILE A 806 11.94 -5.84 18.72
CA ILE A 806 11.17 -4.61 18.53
C ILE A 806 10.12 -4.51 19.64
N ASP A 807 10.18 -3.44 20.43
CA ASP A 807 9.21 -3.16 21.49
C ASP A 807 8.25 -2.03 21.09
N GLU A 808 7.03 -2.07 21.65
CA GLU A 808 5.95 -1.10 21.43
C GLU A 808 5.58 -0.86 19.96
N ALA A 809 5.60 -1.92 19.14
CA ALA A 809 5.34 -1.81 17.70
C ALA A 809 3.92 -1.31 17.36
N ASP A 810 2.96 -1.48 18.26
CA ASP A 810 1.60 -0.95 18.17
C ASP A 810 1.52 0.58 18.20
N LYS A 811 2.55 1.25 18.73
CA LYS A 811 2.61 2.72 18.81
C LYS A 811 3.25 3.37 17.59
N ALA A 812 3.88 2.58 16.72
CA ALA A 812 4.58 3.09 15.56
C ALA A 812 3.61 3.61 14.49
N PRO A 813 3.98 4.68 13.75
CA PRO A 813 3.25 5.12 12.56
C PRO A 813 3.06 4.01 11.51
N THR A 814 1.99 4.12 10.72
CA THR A 814 1.61 3.12 9.71
C THR A 814 2.66 2.95 8.60
N ASN A 815 3.38 4.02 8.23
CA ASN A 815 4.48 3.97 7.28
C ASN A 815 5.67 3.14 7.80
N VAL A 816 5.99 3.24 9.10
CA VAL A 816 7.05 2.47 9.75
C VAL A 816 6.69 0.98 9.79
N THR A 817 5.47 0.64 10.19
CA THR A 817 5.02 -0.76 10.26
C THR A 817 4.93 -1.41 8.87
N CYS A 818 4.55 -0.66 7.84
CA CYS A 818 4.55 -1.15 6.46
C CYS A 818 5.95 -1.43 5.91
N ILE A 819 6.96 -0.66 6.31
CA ILE A 819 8.33 -0.92 5.89
C ILE A 819 8.88 -2.18 6.58
N LEU A 820 8.58 -2.37 7.87
CA LEU A 820 8.89 -3.62 8.58
C LEU A 820 8.20 -4.82 7.93
N LYS A 821 6.93 -4.67 7.51
CA LYS A 821 6.21 -5.69 6.72
C LYS A 821 7.01 -6.12 5.49
N THR A 822 7.48 -5.13 4.73
CA THR A 822 8.22 -5.36 3.47
C THR A 822 9.46 -6.20 3.73
N LEU A 823 10.22 -5.85 4.77
CA LEU A 823 11.43 -6.57 5.16
C LEU A 823 11.13 -8.02 5.54
N VAL A 824 10.06 -8.26 6.30
CA VAL A 824 9.71 -9.61 6.77
C VAL A 824 9.11 -10.47 5.64
N GLU A 825 8.28 -9.90 4.76
CA GLU A 825 7.58 -10.65 3.71
C GLU A 825 8.44 -10.90 2.46
N SER A 826 9.18 -9.88 2.01
CA SER A 826 9.96 -9.95 0.77
C SER A 826 11.46 -10.13 1.00
N GLY A 827 11.93 -9.87 2.24
CA GLY A 827 13.35 -9.78 2.53
C GLY A 827 14.02 -8.55 1.90
N GLU A 828 13.23 -7.58 1.46
CA GLU A 828 13.71 -6.35 0.86
C GLU A 828 13.27 -5.12 1.64
N MET A 829 14.16 -4.12 1.73
CA MET A 829 13.85 -2.83 2.35
C MET A 829 14.78 -1.74 1.84
N ILE A 830 14.23 -0.56 1.56
CA ILE A 830 15.01 0.60 1.15
C ILE A 830 15.34 1.44 2.39
N LEU A 831 16.61 1.81 2.54
CA LEU A 831 17.11 2.60 3.65
C LEU A 831 17.06 4.10 3.33
N ALA A 832 17.05 4.94 4.38
CA ALA A 832 16.98 6.39 4.22
C ALA A 832 18.23 7.02 3.56
N ASP A 833 19.36 6.33 3.51
CA ASP A 833 20.57 6.74 2.78
C ASP A 833 20.60 6.25 1.32
N GLY A 834 19.59 5.50 0.87
CA GLY A 834 19.50 4.94 -0.47
C GLY A 834 20.11 3.55 -0.63
N ARG A 835 20.75 2.98 0.40
CA ARG A 835 21.11 1.55 0.42
C ARG A 835 19.85 0.69 0.45
N ARG A 836 19.98 -0.57 0.07
CA ARG A 836 18.86 -1.53 0.07
C ARG A 836 19.24 -2.84 0.74
N ILE A 837 18.38 -3.33 1.62
CA ILE A 837 18.44 -4.71 2.13
C ILE A 837 17.83 -5.63 1.07
N ILE A 838 18.51 -6.72 0.75
CA ILE A 838 18.03 -7.75 -0.20
C ILE A 838 18.37 -9.16 0.30
N SER A 839 17.53 -10.14 -0.04
CA SER A 839 17.75 -11.55 0.32
C SER A 839 18.84 -12.24 -0.49
N ALA A 840 19.14 -11.76 -1.70
CA ALA A 840 20.10 -12.40 -2.62
C ALA A 840 21.02 -11.37 -3.28
N LYS A 841 22.27 -11.75 -3.61
CA LYS A 841 23.26 -10.87 -4.23
C LYS A 841 22.80 -10.42 -5.62
N GLY A 842 22.99 -9.15 -5.97
CA GLY A 842 22.71 -8.70 -7.35
C GLY A 842 22.61 -7.19 -7.61
N ARG A 843 22.75 -6.30 -6.60
CA ARG A 843 22.74 -4.84 -6.81
C ARG A 843 23.97 -4.18 -6.17
N PRO A 844 24.56 -3.14 -6.80
CA PRO A 844 25.55 -2.30 -6.13
C PRO A 844 24.91 -1.57 -4.94
N ASN A 845 25.68 -1.33 -3.88
CA ASN A 845 25.22 -0.66 -2.64
C ASN A 845 24.09 -1.39 -1.88
N ALA A 846 24.05 -2.73 -1.97
CA ALA A 846 23.08 -3.55 -1.28
C ALA A 846 23.64 -4.23 -0.02
N ILE A 847 22.77 -4.43 0.96
CA ILE A 847 23.03 -5.14 2.20
C ILE A 847 22.35 -6.51 2.07
N VAL A 848 23.15 -7.57 2.00
CA VAL A 848 22.60 -8.92 1.96
C VAL A 848 22.10 -9.28 3.35
N MET A 849 20.85 -9.71 3.44
CA MET A 849 20.28 -10.19 4.70
C MET A 849 20.96 -11.48 5.14
N HIS A 850 21.42 -11.51 6.38
CA HIS A 850 22.02 -12.72 6.94
C HIS A 850 20.96 -13.82 7.13
N PRO A 851 21.22 -15.09 6.76
CA PRO A 851 20.25 -16.19 6.89
C PRO A 851 19.69 -16.41 8.31
N ASP A 852 20.52 -16.16 9.33
CA ASP A 852 20.13 -16.27 10.75
C ASP A 852 19.32 -15.07 11.27
N PHE A 853 19.16 -13.99 10.49
CA PHE A 853 18.39 -12.83 10.95
C PHE A 853 16.95 -13.24 11.29
N ARG A 854 16.50 -12.90 12.50
CA ARG A 854 15.12 -13.09 12.94
C ARG A 854 14.64 -11.84 13.66
N MET A 855 13.32 -11.67 13.68
CA MET A 855 12.66 -10.52 14.28
C MET A 855 11.68 -11.03 15.34
N LEU A 856 11.79 -10.49 16.55
CA LEU A 856 10.90 -10.74 17.68
C LEU A 856 10.21 -9.42 18.00
N VAL A 857 8.91 -9.36 17.76
CA VAL A 857 8.10 -8.15 17.94
C VAL A 857 7.25 -8.29 19.20
N LEU A 858 7.19 -7.23 20.00
CA LEU A 858 6.37 -7.15 21.20
C LEU A 858 5.31 -6.08 20.98
N ALA A 859 4.05 -6.46 21.17
CA ALA A 859 2.91 -5.57 21.00
C ALA A 859 1.93 -5.72 22.16
N ASN A 860 1.15 -4.67 22.41
CA ASN A 860 0.03 -4.73 23.34
C ASN A 860 -1.21 -5.37 22.69
N ARG A 861 -2.20 -5.75 23.52
CA ARG A 861 -3.47 -6.28 23.01
C ARG A 861 -4.18 -5.22 22.15
N PRO A 862 -4.80 -5.61 21.02
CA PRO A 862 -5.63 -4.69 20.25
C PRO A 862 -6.89 -4.30 21.04
N GLY A 863 -7.28 -3.02 21.00
CA GLY A 863 -8.50 -2.50 21.61
C GLY A 863 -8.31 -1.67 22.89
N PHE A 864 -9.41 -1.09 23.37
CA PHE A 864 -9.45 -0.19 24.53
C PHE A 864 -8.95 -0.90 25.83
N PRO A 865 -8.18 -0.25 26.71
CA PRO A 865 -7.81 1.17 26.77
C PRO A 865 -6.62 1.58 25.88
N PHE A 866 -6.03 0.65 25.12
CA PHE A 866 -4.80 0.92 24.38
C PHE A 866 -5.12 1.54 23.02
N LEU A 867 -4.79 2.84 22.87
CA LEU A 867 -4.99 3.66 21.68
C LEU A 867 -3.91 3.42 20.59
N GLY A 868 -3.43 2.18 20.45
CA GLY A 868 -2.44 1.78 19.45
C GLY A 868 -3.07 1.46 18.10
N ASN A 869 -2.25 1.42 17.05
CA ASN A 869 -2.67 0.89 15.75
C ASN A 869 -2.95 -0.62 15.89
N ASP A 870 -3.90 -1.15 15.12
CA ASP A 870 -4.15 -2.59 15.06
C ASP A 870 -3.03 -3.33 14.31
N PHE A 871 -1.89 -3.47 14.98
CA PHE A 871 -0.71 -4.15 14.45
C PHE A 871 -1.02 -5.61 14.10
N PHE A 872 -1.86 -6.28 14.90
CA PHE A 872 -2.25 -7.66 14.67
C PHE A 872 -3.10 -7.80 13.40
N GLY A 873 -4.16 -6.98 13.24
CA GLY A 873 -4.96 -6.98 12.01
C GLY A 873 -4.12 -6.71 10.76
N ALA A 874 -3.14 -5.81 10.85
CA ALA A 874 -2.27 -5.47 9.73
C ALA A 874 -1.21 -6.53 9.41
N LEU A 875 -0.52 -7.07 10.43
CA LEU A 875 0.73 -7.83 10.28
C LEU A 875 0.73 -9.22 10.94
N GLY A 876 -0.29 -9.56 11.74
CA GLY A 876 -0.38 -10.83 12.47
C GLY A 876 -0.19 -12.07 11.60
N ASP A 877 -0.71 -12.08 10.37
CA ASP A 877 -0.54 -13.19 9.41
C ASP A 877 0.92 -13.50 9.06
N ILE A 878 1.81 -12.54 9.23
CA ILE A 878 3.21 -12.63 8.80
C ILE A 878 4.09 -13.17 9.94
N PHE A 879 3.67 -13.02 11.19
CA PHE A 879 4.40 -13.50 12.37
C PHE A 879 3.76 -14.75 12.99
N SER A 880 4.55 -15.59 13.63
CA SER A 880 4.01 -16.57 14.57
C SER A 880 3.62 -15.86 15.86
N CYS A 881 2.33 -15.88 16.20
CA CYS A 881 1.77 -15.12 17.30
C CYS A 881 1.74 -15.93 18.59
N HIS A 882 2.18 -15.33 19.70
CA HIS A 882 2.20 -15.92 21.03
C HIS A 882 1.50 -14.99 22.01
N ALA A 883 0.41 -15.46 22.61
CA ALA A 883 -0.28 -14.73 23.67
C ALA A 883 0.49 -14.88 24.99
N VAL A 884 0.71 -13.77 25.69
CA VAL A 884 1.33 -13.73 27.01
C VAL A 884 0.35 -13.11 27.99
N ASP A 885 -0.09 -13.92 28.94
CA ASP A 885 -1.03 -13.54 30.00
C ASP A 885 -0.32 -13.34 31.34
N ASN A 886 -1.02 -12.76 32.31
CA ASN A 886 -0.56 -12.77 33.69
C ASN A 886 -0.45 -14.23 34.19
N PRO A 887 0.51 -14.53 35.08
CA PRO A 887 0.60 -15.85 35.70
C PRO A 887 -0.70 -16.27 36.40
N LYS A 888 -1.02 -17.57 36.37
CA LYS A 888 -2.10 -18.16 37.17
C LYS A 888 -1.82 -17.93 38.66
N PRO A 889 -2.85 -17.85 39.53
CA PRO A 889 -2.67 -17.54 40.95
C PRO A 889 -1.59 -18.36 41.68
N GLU A 890 -1.56 -19.68 41.46
CA GLU A 890 -0.55 -20.57 42.07
C GLU A 890 0.87 -20.24 41.58
N ALA A 891 1.05 -20.05 40.27
CA ALA A 891 2.34 -19.71 39.68
C ALA A 891 2.78 -18.28 40.02
N GLU A 892 1.83 -17.33 40.11
CA GLU A 892 2.10 -15.97 40.58
C GLU A 892 2.58 -15.99 42.03
N LEU A 893 1.93 -16.76 42.90
CA LEU A 893 2.31 -16.92 44.30
C LEU A 893 3.74 -17.47 44.45
N GLU A 894 4.05 -18.58 43.77
CA GLU A 894 5.39 -19.19 43.81
C GLU A 894 6.47 -18.24 43.28
N MET A 895 6.18 -17.50 42.21
CA MET A 895 7.08 -16.48 41.71
C MET A 895 7.28 -15.33 42.72
N LEU A 896 6.21 -14.88 43.39
CA LEU A 896 6.29 -13.80 44.38
C LEU A 896 7.08 -14.22 45.62
N LYS A 897 6.97 -15.47 46.07
CA LYS A 897 7.82 -16.02 47.15
C LYS A 897 9.31 -15.92 46.85
N GLN A 898 9.69 -16.11 45.58
CA GLN A 898 11.09 -15.95 45.17
C GLN A 898 11.56 -14.48 45.18
N TYR A 899 10.65 -13.52 44.97
CA TYR A 899 10.96 -12.09 45.09
C TYR A 899 10.94 -11.58 46.53
N GLY A 900 10.16 -12.21 47.42
CA GLY A 900 10.01 -11.82 48.82
C GLY A 900 9.89 -13.03 49.74
N PRO A 901 11.01 -13.74 50.01
CA PRO A 901 11.01 -14.97 50.81
C PRO A 901 10.62 -14.76 52.27
N ASP A 902 10.80 -13.54 52.80
CA ASP A 902 10.46 -13.19 54.19
C ASP A 902 9.05 -12.57 54.31
N VAL A 903 8.32 -12.41 53.20
CA VAL A 903 6.95 -11.90 53.19
C VAL A 903 5.98 -13.04 53.53
N PRO A 904 5.06 -12.87 54.51
CA PRO A 904 4.14 -13.95 54.89
C PRO A 904 3.27 -14.45 53.72
N ASP A 905 3.17 -15.78 53.56
CA ASP A 905 2.36 -16.44 52.54
C ASP A 905 0.91 -15.95 52.51
N ALA A 906 0.30 -15.72 53.68
CA ALA A 906 -1.05 -15.18 53.78
C ALA A 906 -1.19 -13.79 53.14
N THR A 907 -0.16 -12.94 53.24
CA THR A 907 -0.12 -11.62 52.60
C THR A 907 0.00 -11.76 51.09
N LEU A 908 0.86 -12.68 50.61
CA LEU A 908 1.02 -12.95 49.19
C LEU A 908 -0.27 -13.48 48.56
N GLN A 909 -0.98 -14.40 49.23
CA GLN A 909 -2.27 -14.92 48.78
C GLN A 909 -3.33 -13.83 48.67
N LYS A 910 -3.40 -12.90 49.64
CA LYS A 910 -4.31 -11.75 49.58
C LYS A 910 -4.02 -10.85 48.36
N LEU A 911 -2.75 -10.57 48.09
CA LEU A 911 -2.33 -9.77 46.95
C LEU A 911 -2.70 -10.43 45.62
N VAL A 912 -2.39 -11.72 45.46
CA VAL A 912 -2.71 -12.48 44.23
C VAL A 912 -4.23 -12.53 44.00
N ALA A 913 -5.02 -12.79 45.03
CA ALA A 913 -6.48 -12.84 44.91
C ALA A 913 -7.07 -11.46 44.54
N ALA A 914 -6.65 -10.40 45.23
CA ALA A 914 -7.14 -9.04 44.98
C ALA A 914 -6.79 -8.55 43.57
N PHE A 915 -5.52 -8.67 43.16
CA PHE A 915 -5.10 -8.26 41.82
C PHE A 915 -5.69 -9.16 40.72
N GLY A 916 -5.98 -10.44 41.03
CA GLY A 916 -6.73 -11.33 40.14
C GLY A 916 -8.14 -10.84 39.86
N GLU A 917 -8.89 -10.44 40.90
CA GLU A 917 -10.23 -9.86 40.75
C GLU A 917 -10.19 -8.55 39.94
N LEU A 918 -9.26 -7.65 40.26
CA LEU A 918 -9.08 -6.39 39.53
C LEU A 918 -8.82 -6.61 38.03
N ARG A 919 -7.98 -7.59 37.68
CA ARG A 919 -7.73 -7.95 36.27
C ARG A 919 -8.99 -8.45 35.59
N SER A 920 -9.78 -9.30 36.26
CA SER A 920 -11.07 -9.79 35.73
C SER A 920 -12.05 -8.63 35.48
N MET A 921 -12.10 -7.65 36.38
CA MET A 921 -12.92 -6.46 36.22
C MET A 921 -12.46 -5.61 35.03
N ALA A 922 -11.15 -5.54 34.76
CA ALA A 922 -10.61 -4.84 33.60
C ALA A 922 -10.97 -5.54 32.28
N ASP A 923 -10.94 -6.88 32.26
CA ASP A 923 -11.31 -7.67 31.08
C ASP A 923 -12.83 -7.62 30.79
N GLN A 924 -13.65 -7.43 31.82
CA GLN A 924 -15.10 -7.19 31.70
C GLN A 924 -15.44 -5.73 31.33
N GLY A 925 -14.45 -4.83 31.36
CA GLY A 925 -14.63 -3.40 31.08
C GLY A 925 -15.24 -2.59 32.22
N THR A 926 -15.33 -3.15 33.43
CA THR A 926 -15.80 -2.46 34.64
C THR A 926 -14.79 -1.41 35.12
N ILE A 927 -13.49 -1.73 35.00
CA ILE A 927 -12.40 -0.77 35.24
C ILE A 927 -11.57 -0.60 33.97
N THR A 928 -10.96 0.56 33.80
CA THR A 928 -10.19 0.87 32.58
C THR A 928 -8.74 0.40 32.65
N TYR A 929 -8.13 0.37 33.84
CA TYR A 929 -6.72 0.06 34.02
C TYR A 929 -6.49 -1.42 34.39
N PRO A 930 -5.77 -2.20 33.57
CA PRO A 930 -5.45 -3.58 33.88
C PRO A 930 -4.19 -3.66 34.78
N TYR A 931 -4.39 -3.85 36.09
CA TYR A 931 -3.27 -3.98 37.04
C TYR A 931 -2.39 -5.21 36.73
N SER A 932 -1.09 -5.00 36.66
CA SER A 932 -0.09 -5.94 36.18
C SER A 932 0.60 -6.70 37.30
N THR A 933 1.13 -7.89 37.01
CA THR A 933 1.99 -8.63 37.95
C THR A 933 3.24 -7.85 38.36
N ARG A 934 3.74 -6.95 37.51
CA ARG A 934 4.85 -6.04 37.84
C ARG A 934 4.55 -5.18 39.09
N GLU A 935 3.32 -4.71 39.24
CA GLU A 935 2.93 -3.89 40.40
C GLU A 935 2.93 -4.72 41.69
N VAL A 936 2.42 -5.95 41.62
CA VAL A 936 2.45 -6.89 42.75
C VAL A 936 3.88 -7.24 43.15
N VAL A 937 4.76 -7.51 42.19
CA VAL A 937 6.19 -7.75 42.44
C VAL A 937 6.84 -6.56 43.15
N ASN A 938 6.50 -5.33 42.76
CA ASN A 938 7.04 -4.13 43.42
C ASN A 938 6.53 -3.99 44.86
N ILE A 939 5.25 -4.30 45.14
CA ILE A 939 4.70 -4.34 46.50
C ILE A 939 5.44 -5.39 47.34
N VAL A 940 5.64 -6.59 46.81
CA VAL A 940 6.34 -7.67 47.53
C VAL A 940 7.80 -7.32 47.80
N LYS A 941 8.51 -6.74 46.83
CA LYS A 941 9.88 -6.25 47.04
C LYS A 941 9.96 -5.16 48.11
N HIS A 942 8.95 -4.30 48.19
CA HIS A 942 8.86 -3.28 49.22
C HIS A 942 8.68 -3.92 50.60
N LEU A 943 7.74 -4.85 50.75
CA LEU A 943 7.48 -5.56 52.01
C LEU A 943 8.68 -6.41 52.44
N GLN A 944 9.38 -7.04 51.50
CA GLN A 944 10.62 -7.78 51.75
C GLN A 944 11.71 -6.88 52.34
N LYS A 945 11.85 -5.65 51.83
CA LYS A 945 12.87 -4.71 52.29
C LYS A 945 12.46 -3.94 53.55
N PHE A 946 11.15 -3.75 53.75
CA PHE A 946 10.56 -2.97 54.83
C PHE A 946 9.41 -3.75 55.50
N PRO A 947 9.73 -4.80 56.29
CA PRO A 947 8.72 -5.71 56.84
C PRO A 947 7.81 -5.05 57.89
N ASN A 948 8.22 -3.90 58.45
CA ASN A 948 7.46 -3.15 59.45
C ASN A 948 6.39 -2.23 58.84
N GLU A 949 6.33 -2.08 57.52
CA GLU A 949 5.30 -1.28 56.87
C GLU A 949 4.00 -2.07 56.67
N GLY A 950 2.86 -1.42 56.92
CA GLY A 950 1.55 -2.03 56.75
C GLY A 950 1.18 -2.25 55.28
N LEU A 951 0.62 -3.43 54.97
CA LEU A 951 0.18 -3.83 53.62
C LEU A 951 -0.69 -2.76 52.94
N ALA A 952 -1.67 -2.19 53.66
CA ALA A 952 -2.57 -1.18 53.12
C ALA A 952 -1.85 0.10 52.67
N ASN A 953 -0.73 0.46 53.30
CA ASN A 953 0.05 1.63 52.92
C ASN A 953 0.85 1.39 51.64
N VAL A 954 1.49 0.22 51.53
CA VAL A 954 2.28 -0.15 50.34
C VAL A 954 1.39 -0.31 49.11
N VAL A 955 0.24 -0.95 49.29
CA VAL A 955 -0.74 -1.16 48.20
C VAL A 955 -1.31 0.18 47.72
N ARG A 956 -1.53 1.15 48.61
CA ARG A 956 -2.00 2.50 48.26
C ARG A 956 -1.10 3.20 47.24
N ASN A 957 0.21 2.98 47.27
CA ASN A 957 1.14 3.57 46.29
C ASN A 957 0.80 3.24 44.83
N VAL A 958 0.09 2.13 44.58
CA VAL A 958 -0.38 1.75 43.24
C VAL A 958 -1.71 2.43 42.91
N PHE A 959 -2.62 2.55 43.89
CA PHE A 959 -3.98 3.06 43.69
C PHE A 959 -4.14 4.57 43.83
N ASP A 960 -3.11 5.29 44.32
CA ASP A 960 -3.18 6.74 44.50
C ASP A 960 -3.37 7.50 43.17
N PHE A 961 -3.00 6.90 42.03
CA PHE A 961 -3.32 7.43 40.70
C PHE A 961 -4.83 7.52 40.44
N ASP A 962 -5.61 6.60 41.02
CA ASP A 962 -7.06 6.51 40.86
C ASP A 962 -7.83 7.27 41.97
N SER A 963 -7.12 7.83 42.94
CA SER A 963 -7.70 8.43 44.16
C SER A 963 -8.65 9.62 43.91
N TYR A 964 -8.48 10.31 42.78
CA TYR A 964 -9.29 11.45 42.36
C TYR A 964 -10.54 11.07 41.57
N ASN A 965 -10.65 9.83 41.09
CA ASN A 965 -11.84 9.32 40.44
C ASN A 965 -12.74 8.64 41.50
N LYS A 966 -13.83 9.31 41.88
CA LYS A 966 -14.72 8.84 42.96
C LYS A 966 -15.32 7.47 42.67
N ASP A 967 -15.81 7.26 41.45
CA ASP A 967 -16.49 6.03 41.06
C ASP A 967 -15.51 4.85 41.02
N MET A 968 -14.33 5.05 40.40
CA MET A 968 -13.27 4.04 40.39
C MET A 968 -12.77 3.72 41.80
N ARG A 969 -12.60 4.73 42.64
CA ARG A 969 -12.13 4.55 44.01
C ARG A 969 -13.06 3.68 44.86
N GLU A 970 -14.38 3.86 44.73
CA GLU A 970 -15.35 3.03 45.47
C GLU A 970 -15.25 1.56 45.05
N VAL A 971 -15.22 1.31 43.73
CA VAL A 971 -15.08 -0.02 43.15
C VAL A 971 -13.76 -0.70 43.58
N LEU A 972 -12.65 0.04 43.57
CA LEU A 972 -11.34 -0.46 44.00
C LEU A 972 -11.29 -0.79 45.49
N ILE A 973 -11.87 0.06 46.34
CA ILE A 973 -11.94 -0.17 47.80
C ILE A 973 -12.78 -1.41 48.09
N GLU A 974 -13.92 -1.58 47.42
CA GLU A 974 -14.79 -2.75 47.59
C GLU A 974 -14.05 -4.06 47.27
N ALA A 975 -13.37 -4.12 46.12
CA ALA A 975 -12.57 -5.28 45.72
C ALA A 975 -11.42 -5.58 46.71
N LEU A 976 -10.69 -4.55 47.16
CA LEU A 976 -9.57 -4.72 48.10
C LEU A 976 -10.03 -5.14 49.50
N HIS A 977 -11.16 -4.59 49.98
CA HIS A 977 -11.77 -5.00 51.26
C HIS A 977 -12.26 -6.44 51.23
N LYS A 978 -12.87 -6.88 50.14
CA LYS A 978 -13.33 -8.26 49.95
C LYS A 978 -12.21 -9.30 50.15
N HIS A 979 -10.97 -8.92 49.83
CA HIS A 979 -9.78 -9.75 50.00
C HIS A 979 -8.95 -9.41 51.25
N GLY A 980 -9.49 -8.63 52.19
CA GLY A 980 -8.87 -8.36 53.50
C GLY A 980 -7.68 -7.40 53.46
N ILE A 981 -7.68 -6.44 52.52
CA ILE A 981 -6.71 -5.35 52.40
C ILE A 981 -7.41 -4.01 52.73
N PRO A 982 -7.28 -3.48 53.97
CA PRO A 982 -8.06 -2.33 54.43
C PRO A 982 -7.52 -1.00 53.90
N ILE A 983 -8.01 -0.55 52.74
CA ILE A 983 -7.60 0.71 52.11
C ILE A 983 -8.69 1.77 52.27
N GLY A 984 -8.32 2.94 52.78
CA GLY A 984 -9.24 4.08 52.96
C GLY A 984 -9.83 4.22 54.36
N ALA A 985 -9.45 3.37 55.32
CA ALA A 985 -9.72 3.61 56.72
C ALA A 985 -8.95 4.84 57.22
N LYS A 986 -9.65 5.88 57.67
CA LYS A 986 -9.03 6.91 58.52
C LYS A 986 -8.65 6.23 59.85
N PRO A 987 -7.59 6.67 60.55
CA PRO A 987 -7.29 6.16 61.89
C PRO A 987 -8.45 6.33 62.90
N SER A 988 -9.50 7.09 62.55
CA SER A 988 -10.74 7.27 63.32
C SER A 988 -11.89 6.30 62.97
N SER A 989 -11.69 5.35 62.05
CA SER A 989 -12.75 4.42 61.60
C SER A 989 -12.95 3.26 62.60
N VAL A 990 -13.86 3.45 63.55
CA VAL A 990 -14.14 2.53 64.69
C VAL A 990 -14.61 1.11 64.28
N LYS A 991 -14.91 0.86 63.00
CA LYS A 991 -15.37 -0.46 62.51
C LYS A 991 -14.26 -1.49 62.28
N LEU A 992 -12.98 -1.11 62.33
CA LEU A 992 -11.84 -2.02 62.10
C LEU A 992 -11.08 -2.41 63.38
N ALA A 993 -11.57 -2.02 64.56
CA ALA A 993 -10.90 -2.34 65.84
C ALA A 993 -11.24 -3.73 66.41
N LYS A 994 -11.91 -4.60 65.62
CA LYS A 994 -12.24 -5.97 65.99
C LYS A 994 -12.05 -6.89 64.78
N GLU A 995 -10.79 -7.10 64.38
CA GLU A 995 -10.34 -8.26 63.62
C GLU A 995 -8.84 -8.44 63.76
#